data_AF-A0A4R8WS51-F1
#
_entry.id   AF-A0A4R8WS51-F1
#
_cell.length_a   1.000
_cell.length_b   1.000
_cell.length_c   1.000
_cell.angle_alpha   90.00
_cell.angle_beta   90.00
_cell.angle_gamma   90.00
#
_symmetry.space_group_name_H-M   'P 1'
#
loop_
_entity.id
_entity.type
_entity.pdbx_description
1 polymer ?
#
loop_
_entity_poly.entity_id
_entity_poly.type
_entity_poly.pdbx_seq_one_letter_code
_entity_poly.pdbx_strand_id
1 'polypeptide(L)'
;MSEGTILFLKALSRFLLGEVVSRLRSGFTVHRERSIIPLCTERPSAESRLAMSLPNVTSIARPERRRRLFSLVTATALVAAISLTSTSPAFAAPTPPPSPAQPGSAQPGPARPGPDQPDFGPNVRIFDPSMPTSQIQAEVDAIKELQINDEMGTNRYALLFKPGSYGNAEQPLMIQVGYYTEVAGLGQNPTDVTINGHVEVYNRCRPASGCIALDNFWRSMSNLTINVTGGVGCRASANFWAASQASPVRRVNITGGNLSLMDYCTDGPQFASGGFIADSKTGFVINGSQQQYIVRNSSVDGWSNGVWNQVFSGVAGAPAECFPAVKDVCGPYTTLDKTPASKEKPYLYIDSAGQYKVFVPDPGTNSTGPTWENGATPGRGIPLAKFYMAKPSDSVQTINKQLKNGKNLLFTPGVFAIDKTIEVQTADTVVLGIGMATLTAVNGAVVMAVNDVPGVDIAGLTIDAGTKKSAVLLQIGSSKKDRKDKKATSSSSDPTGLQDVFFRIGGPNVGKADVSLEVNSDNVILDDIWAWRADHGNVGTVGWNINTAKNGVVVNGDNVTATGLFVEHYQQHNVIWNGNGGEIVFFQNELAYDPPSQAAWMQAPGVTGWSALKVADSVKTFKAYALGSYSFFNQGVDIFAANAFEVPDTLAPGSLHNMTTIFLDPNKGKGGISNVINGIGGPSIIGNADIPVTVTDYPAVPDTVAPTVAITDNVAAATATGEVTYTFSFSEGVGTSFAADDIVVAGGTKGTFVRVDASHATLVVAPAVNSTGTINVSVAAGTFSDAAGNTNTVSAAAQQAYDTVVSPPPPPSGSVITFDEATPPTLTGFGGANPTIVVDPANAANKVAQVVKGVGAALWAGTTVSTLPNTAVQTIAFGATKTMLKARVWSPDAGIPVRLKVENAADPTQSGETEATTTVAGGWEALTFDFAKQAPGTAALNLAFTYNKVSIFFDFGTDGTGKTYYLDNLNLAPTGAVTPPPPPAASWQITFDDAAVQYALTDFGLYGAAGAVAPDPAGGSNTVAKVFKTTGSEQWGGTTVSTGSNQSVATISFTSMSTKVTMRVYSPTAGIRVRMKVENAGNPGINCETDAFTMTSGAWETLTFDFGDSSTHYIPNGPTTYDIAKPTAALNVANTYNKVSVFFDFGRGNGGYAPMASDQTYYFDDLSFVS
;
A
#
# COMPACT_ATOMS: atom_id res chain seq x y z
N MET A 1 49.10 -3.01 31.91
CA MET A 1 49.67 -4.00 32.86
C MET A 1 48.67 -5.14 32.96
N SER A 2 48.96 -6.36 32.49
CA SER A 2 50.17 -6.85 31.80
C SER A 2 49.86 -8.04 30.88
N GLU A 3 50.77 -8.30 29.96
CA GLU A 3 50.89 -9.48 29.08
C GLU A 3 50.96 -10.82 29.88
N GLY A 4 50.92 -12.05 29.33
CA GLY A 4 50.97 -12.60 27.95
C GLY A 4 51.18 -14.14 27.98
N THR A 5 51.53 -14.92 26.94
CA THR A 5 51.54 -14.81 25.46
C THR A 5 52.02 -16.16 24.86
N ILE A 6 51.60 -16.54 23.61
CA ILE A 6 52.07 -17.70 22.77
C ILE A 6 51.61 -19.12 23.22
N LEU A 7 51.11 -20.10 22.43
CA LEU A 7 51.13 -20.58 21.01
C LEU A 7 52.00 -21.86 20.79
N PHE A 8 51.43 -22.97 20.26
CA PHE A 8 51.52 -23.43 18.84
C PHE A 8 51.12 -24.92 18.59
N LEU A 9 50.61 -25.21 17.37
CA LEU A 9 50.47 -26.51 16.64
C LEU A 9 49.48 -27.55 17.24
N LYS A 10 48.40 -28.00 16.56
CA LYS A 10 48.19 -28.63 15.22
C LYS A 10 48.60 -30.13 15.12
N ALA A 11 47.63 -31.06 15.07
CA ALA A 11 47.31 -31.89 13.88
C ALA A 11 46.43 -33.15 14.15
N LEU A 12 45.40 -33.35 13.31
CA LEU A 12 44.88 -34.60 12.69
C LEU A 12 44.60 -35.94 13.47
N SER A 13 43.40 -36.49 13.20
CA SER A 13 43.16 -37.80 12.51
C SER A 13 42.78 -39.13 13.26
N ARG A 14 41.52 -39.58 13.00
CA ARG A 14 41.00 -40.98 12.81
C ARG A 14 40.69 -41.96 13.98
N PHE A 15 39.38 -42.20 14.21
CA PHE A 15 38.54 -43.39 13.88
C PHE A 15 38.96 -44.87 14.13
N LEU A 16 37.90 -45.74 14.24
CA LEU A 16 37.78 -47.22 14.37
C LEU A 16 37.48 -47.74 15.81
N LEU A 17 36.83 -48.90 16.07
CA LEU A 17 36.32 -49.99 15.20
C LEU A 17 34.77 -49.90 14.98
N GLY A 18 33.82 -50.85 15.13
CA GLY A 18 33.68 -52.29 15.50
C GLY A 18 32.28 -52.55 16.15
N GLU A 19 31.52 -53.65 16.03
CA GLU A 19 31.58 -54.96 15.32
C GLU A 19 30.24 -55.22 14.54
N VAL A 20 29.89 -56.27 13.75
CA VAL A 20 30.00 -57.76 13.71
C VAL A 20 29.19 -58.50 14.82
N VAL A 21 28.45 -59.63 14.65
CA VAL A 21 28.30 -60.67 13.59
C VAL A 21 26.86 -61.29 13.49
N SER A 22 26.33 -61.58 12.28
CA SER A 22 25.41 -62.73 11.97
C SER A 22 25.33 -62.97 10.43
N ARG A 23 24.87 -64.15 9.93
CA ARG A 23 25.24 -64.63 8.56
C ARG A 23 24.40 -65.78 7.93
N LEU A 24 24.46 -65.90 6.59
CA LEU A 24 24.09 -67.06 5.72
C LEU A 24 22.57 -67.27 5.46
N ARG A 25 22.03 -67.85 4.36
CA ARG A 25 22.49 -68.47 3.06
C ARG A 25 21.22 -68.60 2.14
N SER A 26 21.21 -68.92 0.83
CA SER A 26 22.09 -68.73 -0.34
C SER A 26 21.51 -69.44 -1.58
N GLY A 27 21.58 -68.89 -2.81
CA GLY A 27 21.24 -69.60 -4.07
C GLY A 27 21.97 -69.03 -5.29
N PHE A 28 22.57 -69.87 -6.15
CA PHE A 28 23.61 -69.44 -7.10
C PHE A 28 23.89 -70.47 -8.23
N THR A 29 23.69 -70.14 -9.51
CA THR A 29 24.16 -70.91 -10.71
C THR A 29 23.79 -70.18 -12.03
N VAL A 30 24.55 -70.20 -13.16
CA VAL A 30 25.96 -70.59 -13.39
C VAL A 30 26.54 -70.14 -14.77
N HIS A 31 27.86 -69.88 -14.83
CA HIS A 31 28.83 -70.07 -15.95
C HIS A 31 28.95 -69.25 -17.26
N ARG A 32 30.25 -69.01 -17.60
CA ARG A 32 30.95 -69.09 -18.92
C ARG A 32 30.70 -67.98 -19.98
N GLU A 33 31.64 -67.66 -20.91
CA GLU A 33 33.02 -68.17 -21.16
C GLU A 33 34.02 -67.05 -21.59
N ARG A 34 35.15 -67.40 -22.24
CA ARG A 34 36.29 -66.52 -22.57
C ARG A 34 36.48 -66.27 -24.09
N SER A 35 36.97 -65.07 -24.41
CA SER A 35 37.97 -64.71 -25.46
C SER A 35 37.78 -65.11 -26.94
N ILE A 36 38.12 -64.19 -27.88
CA ILE A 36 39.03 -64.40 -29.04
C ILE A 36 39.21 -63.11 -29.89
N ILE A 37 40.42 -62.94 -30.47
CA ILE A 37 40.98 -61.84 -31.31
C ILE A 37 42.12 -62.53 -32.15
N PRO A 38 42.49 -62.22 -33.43
CA PRO A 38 42.45 -60.93 -34.20
C PRO A 38 41.97 -61.08 -35.69
N LEU A 39 42.45 -60.17 -36.57
CA LEU A 39 42.54 -60.18 -38.07
C LEU A 39 41.42 -59.42 -38.84
N CYS A 40 41.71 -58.65 -39.90
CA CYS A 40 42.93 -58.54 -40.74
C CYS A 40 43.52 -57.10 -40.86
N THR A 41 44.83 -57.00 -41.17
CA THR A 41 45.55 -56.01 -42.06
C THR A 41 45.27 -54.49 -41.99
N GLU A 42 46.23 -53.56 -42.09
CA GLU A 42 47.71 -53.60 -42.11
C GLU A 42 48.33 -52.18 -41.92
N ARG A 43 49.66 -52.10 -41.82
CA ARG A 43 50.53 -50.91 -42.07
C ARG A 43 51.61 -51.35 -43.09
N PRO A 44 52.45 -50.49 -43.74
CA PRO A 44 52.72 -49.06 -43.48
C PRO A 44 52.92 -48.17 -44.76
N SER A 45 53.40 -46.93 -44.54
CA SER A 45 54.27 -46.15 -45.46
C SER A 45 53.61 -45.52 -46.72
N ALA A 46 54.22 -44.54 -47.41
CA ALA A 46 55.57 -43.96 -47.26
C ALA A 46 55.63 -42.46 -47.62
N GLU A 47 56.49 -41.71 -46.91
CA GLU A 47 57.29 -40.56 -47.40
C GLU A 47 56.53 -39.30 -47.96
N SER A 48 57.15 -38.12 -48.13
CA SER A 48 58.57 -37.72 -48.11
C SER A 48 58.85 -36.41 -47.33
N ARG A 49 60.08 -35.87 -47.42
CA ARG A 49 60.65 -34.83 -46.54
C ARG A 49 60.66 -33.41 -47.13
N LEU A 50 61.09 -32.45 -46.31
CA LEU A 50 61.48 -31.08 -46.65
C LEU A 50 62.34 -30.95 -47.93
N ALA A 51 61.92 -30.05 -48.83
CA ALA A 51 62.75 -29.09 -49.58
C ALA A 51 61.77 -27.96 -50.01
N MET A 52 62.03 -26.65 -49.90
CA MET A 52 63.22 -25.81 -50.16
C MET A 52 63.46 -25.53 -51.65
N SER A 53 63.70 -24.26 -51.97
CA SER A 53 64.14 -23.66 -53.25
C SER A 53 63.10 -22.92 -54.12
N LEU A 54 63.40 -21.62 -54.29
CA LEU A 54 63.07 -20.70 -55.40
C LEU A 54 63.95 -21.05 -56.65
N PRO A 55 64.01 -20.26 -57.76
CA PRO A 55 63.30 -19.03 -58.17
C PRO A 55 62.41 -19.32 -59.41
N ASN A 56 62.39 -18.69 -60.61
CA ASN A 56 63.04 -17.59 -61.36
C ASN A 56 62.17 -17.35 -62.65
N VAL A 57 62.18 -16.29 -63.48
CA VAL A 57 62.72 -14.90 -63.57
C VAL A 57 61.95 -14.22 -64.76
N THR A 58 61.77 -12.91 -64.97
CA THR A 58 62.31 -11.64 -64.44
C THR A 58 61.10 -10.70 -64.08
N SER A 59 60.93 -9.37 -64.30
CA SER A 59 61.71 -8.22 -64.82
C SER A 59 61.12 -6.86 -64.39
N ILE A 60 62.01 -5.93 -64.00
CA ILE A 60 62.18 -4.52 -64.45
C ILE A 60 60.89 -3.64 -64.63
N ALA A 61 60.71 -2.45 -64.02
CA ALA A 61 61.62 -1.51 -63.32
C ALA A 61 60.95 -0.67 -62.19
N ARG A 62 61.75 0.23 -61.57
CA ARG A 62 61.40 1.34 -60.62
C ARG A 62 61.39 2.71 -61.38
N PRO A 63 61.30 3.96 -60.81
CA PRO A 63 61.31 4.39 -59.39
C PRO A 63 60.47 5.64 -58.93
N GLU A 64 60.38 5.77 -57.59
CA GLU A 64 60.40 6.98 -56.70
C GLU A 64 59.48 8.23 -56.75
N ARG A 65 58.95 8.55 -55.55
CA ARG A 65 58.81 9.84 -54.82
C ARG A 65 58.68 11.19 -55.58
N ARG A 66 57.62 11.97 -55.28
CA ARG A 66 57.67 13.25 -54.49
C ARG A 66 56.29 13.93 -54.25
N ARG A 67 56.30 15.07 -53.54
CA ARG A 67 55.17 15.90 -53.03
C ARG A 67 54.62 16.93 -54.07
N ARG A 68 53.51 17.61 -53.72
CA ARG A 68 52.96 18.93 -54.19
C ARG A 68 51.85 18.86 -55.25
N LEU A 69 50.94 19.85 -55.43
CA LEU A 69 50.26 20.85 -54.55
C LEU A 69 49.21 21.64 -55.42
N PHE A 70 48.07 22.09 -54.85
CA PHE A 70 47.14 23.14 -55.35
C PHE A 70 46.22 22.96 -56.59
N SER A 71 45.02 23.58 -56.43
CA SER A 71 44.15 24.31 -57.40
C SER A 71 43.33 23.63 -58.51
N LEU A 72 42.02 23.57 -58.28
CA LEU A 72 40.98 24.47 -58.85
C LEU A 72 40.93 24.72 -60.38
N VAL A 73 39.78 24.46 -61.04
CA VAL A 73 38.95 25.43 -61.82
C VAL A 73 37.69 24.76 -62.43
N THR A 74 36.68 25.60 -62.72
CA THR A 74 35.29 25.34 -63.14
C THR A 74 35.04 24.66 -64.50
N ALA A 75 33.83 24.09 -64.67
CA ALA A 75 33.12 24.03 -65.95
C ALA A 75 31.59 24.23 -65.73
N THR A 76 30.86 24.68 -66.77
CA THR A 76 29.50 25.26 -66.65
C THR A 76 28.40 24.40 -67.31
N ALA A 77 27.14 24.61 -66.93
CA ALA A 77 25.96 23.94 -67.49
C ALA A 77 25.41 24.59 -68.79
N LEU A 78 24.50 23.89 -69.49
CA LEU A 78 23.77 24.35 -70.69
C LEU A 78 22.25 24.03 -70.57
N VAL A 79 21.39 24.69 -71.34
CA VAL A 79 19.94 24.84 -71.05
C VAL A 79 19.02 24.63 -72.29
N ALA A 80 17.90 23.92 -72.10
CA ALA A 80 16.58 24.05 -72.78
C ALA A 80 15.53 23.25 -71.96
N ALA A 81 14.31 23.69 -71.57
CA ALA A 81 13.24 24.53 -72.15
C ALA A 81 12.37 23.73 -73.17
N ILE A 82 11.05 23.51 -73.03
CA ILE A 82 9.85 24.40 -73.04
C ILE A 82 8.60 23.53 -72.67
N SER A 83 7.39 23.94 -72.22
CA SER A 83 6.77 25.07 -71.46
C SER A 83 5.23 24.77 -71.28
N LEU A 84 4.46 25.69 -70.62
CA LEU A 84 2.96 25.78 -70.56
C LEU A 84 2.24 24.84 -69.54
N THR A 85 1.15 25.22 -68.83
CA THR A 85 0.37 26.49 -68.77
C THR A 85 -0.12 26.80 -67.33
N SER A 86 -0.73 27.96 -67.11
CA SER A 86 -0.91 28.61 -65.78
C SER A 86 -2.35 28.73 -65.24
N THR A 87 -2.48 28.97 -63.94
CA THR A 87 -3.39 29.97 -63.35
C THR A 87 -2.94 30.36 -61.93
N SER A 88 -3.13 31.61 -61.53
CA SER A 88 -2.71 32.19 -60.23
C SER A 88 -3.86 33.02 -59.63
N PRO A 89 -3.91 33.24 -58.30
CA PRO A 89 -3.27 34.44 -57.69
C PRO A 89 -2.69 34.16 -56.29
N ALA A 90 -1.93 35.05 -55.62
CA ALA A 90 -1.08 36.16 -56.04
C ALA A 90 -0.06 36.44 -54.90
N PHE A 91 1.17 36.84 -55.21
CA PHE A 91 2.21 37.15 -54.21
C PHE A 91 2.61 38.64 -54.24
N ALA A 92 2.78 39.23 -53.06
CA ALA A 92 3.46 40.51 -52.88
C ALA A 92 4.98 40.30 -52.66
N ALA A 93 5.78 41.34 -52.88
CA ALA A 93 7.23 41.22 -53.04
C ALA A 93 8.00 40.94 -51.73
N PRO A 94 9.15 40.22 -51.77
CA PRO A 94 10.02 40.01 -50.62
C PRO A 94 10.80 41.28 -50.26
N THR A 95 10.96 41.53 -48.97
CA THR A 95 11.84 42.58 -48.42
C THR A 95 13.32 42.16 -48.42
N PRO A 96 14.27 43.10 -48.47
CA PRO A 96 15.70 42.79 -48.41
C PRO A 96 16.12 42.27 -47.02
N PRO A 97 17.20 41.47 -46.93
CA PRO A 97 17.68 40.94 -45.67
C PRO A 97 18.19 42.05 -44.73
N PRO A 98 17.97 41.93 -43.40
CA PRO A 98 18.45 42.92 -42.44
C PRO A 98 19.99 42.91 -42.32
N SER A 99 20.56 44.10 -42.18
CA SER A 99 21.99 44.29 -41.92
C SER A 99 22.45 43.65 -40.59
N PRO A 100 23.74 43.30 -40.44
CA PRO A 100 24.25 42.75 -39.19
C PRO A 100 24.06 43.74 -38.04
N ALA A 101 23.42 43.27 -36.96
CA ALA A 101 23.26 44.04 -35.74
C ALA A 101 24.61 44.34 -35.09
N GLN A 102 24.73 45.51 -34.46
CA GLN A 102 25.89 45.84 -33.62
C GLN A 102 25.98 44.85 -32.43
N PRO A 103 27.18 44.58 -31.89
CA PRO A 103 27.32 43.78 -30.68
C PRO A 103 26.57 44.46 -29.53
N GLY A 104 25.49 43.84 -29.08
CA GLY A 104 24.79 44.23 -27.86
C GLY A 104 25.73 44.12 -26.66
N SER A 105 25.45 44.89 -25.60
CA SER A 105 26.20 44.83 -24.36
C SER A 105 26.29 43.40 -23.84
N ALA A 106 27.52 42.88 -23.70
CA ALA A 106 27.74 41.57 -23.11
C ALA A 106 27.08 41.51 -21.72
N GLN A 107 26.32 40.46 -21.44
CA GLN A 107 25.92 40.18 -20.07
C GLN A 107 27.18 40.04 -19.19
N PRO A 108 27.13 40.46 -17.92
CA PRO A 108 28.21 40.16 -17.00
C PRO A 108 28.37 38.63 -16.92
N GLY A 109 29.55 38.14 -17.32
CA GLY A 109 29.88 36.72 -17.14
C GLY A 109 29.80 36.34 -15.65
N PRO A 110 29.60 35.05 -15.32
CA PRO A 110 29.44 34.61 -13.94
C PRO A 110 30.59 35.12 -13.08
N ALA A 111 30.23 35.69 -11.92
CA ALA A 111 31.19 36.33 -11.04
C ALA A 111 32.32 35.35 -10.70
N ARG A 112 33.57 35.79 -10.93
CA ARG A 112 34.76 35.02 -10.54
C ARG A 112 34.62 34.64 -9.06
N PRO A 113 34.82 33.36 -8.68
CA PRO A 113 34.73 32.95 -7.28
C PRO A 113 35.58 33.85 -6.38
N GLY A 114 35.11 34.09 -5.16
CA GLY A 114 35.91 34.75 -4.13
C GLY A 114 37.25 34.02 -3.93
N PRO A 115 38.32 34.71 -3.49
CA PRO A 115 39.68 34.15 -3.47
C PRO A 115 39.81 32.84 -2.67
N ASP A 116 38.87 32.58 -1.75
CA ASP A 116 38.86 31.44 -0.83
C ASP A 116 37.94 30.28 -1.29
N GLN A 117 37.23 30.40 -2.42
CA GLN A 117 36.30 29.37 -2.92
C GLN A 117 36.96 28.43 -3.96
N PRO A 118 36.82 27.09 -3.83
CA PRO A 118 37.32 26.15 -4.83
C PRO A 118 36.65 26.29 -6.21
N ASP A 119 37.44 26.18 -7.28
CA ASP A 119 36.99 26.22 -8.68
C ASP A 119 36.45 24.85 -9.14
N PHE A 120 35.17 24.62 -8.88
CA PHE A 120 34.41 23.46 -9.37
C PHE A 120 34.01 23.54 -10.87
N GLY A 121 34.44 24.58 -11.60
CA GLY A 121 34.10 24.79 -13.01
C GLY A 121 32.72 25.46 -13.25
N PRO A 122 32.43 25.85 -14.51
CA PRO A 122 31.28 26.70 -14.86
C PRO A 122 29.91 26.00 -14.80
N ASN A 123 29.89 24.67 -14.63
CA ASN A 123 28.70 23.83 -14.64
C ASN A 123 28.13 23.58 -13.23
N VAL A 124 28.78 24.11 -12.20
CA VAL A 124 28.29 24.08 -10.82
C VAL A 124 27.64 25.42 -10.48
N ARG A 125 26.51 25.38 -9.78
CA ARG A 125 25.91 26.53 -9.10
C ARG A 125 26.01 26.29 -7.60
N ILE A 126 26.58 27.24 -6.86
CA ILE A 126 26.64 27.21 -5.40
C ILE A 126 25.80 28.37 -4.87
N PHE A 127 24.65 28.05 -4.32
CA PHE A 127 23.72 29.01 -3.74
C PHE A 127 24.01 29.22 -2.26
N ASP A 128 23.88 30.47 -1.80
CA ASP A 128 24.12 30.90 -0.42
C ASP A 128 22.80 31.42 0.16
N PRO A 129 22.45 31.18 1.44
CA PRO A 129 21.19 31.66 2.02
C PRO A 129 21.07 33.20 2.05
N SER A 130 22.12 33.96 1.76
CA SER A 130 22.03 35.41 1.54
C SER A 130 21.56 35.81 0.13
N MET A 131 21.40 34.87 -0.81
CA MET A 131 20.92 35.14 -2.17
C MET A 131 19.38 35.25 -2.20
N PRO A 132 18.79 36.24 -2.90
CA PRO A 132 17.34 36.35 -3.03
C PRO A 132 16.74 35.11 -3.72
N THR A 133 15.63 34.58 -3.19
CA THR A 133 14.96 33.39 -3.75
C THR A 133 14.66 33.54 -5.25
N SER A 134 14.25 34.73 -5.70
CA SER A 134 13.99 35.02 -7.11
C SER A 134 15.22 34.94 -8.02
N GLN A 135 16.43 35.19 -7.50
CA GLN A 135 17.68 34.98 -8.24
C GLN A 135 18.01 33.49 -8.35
N ILE A 136 17.81 32.73 -7.27
CA ILE A 136 18.01 31.27 -7.27
C ILE A 136 17.01 30.62 -8.23
N GLN A 137 15.73 30.99 -8.16
CA GLN A 137 14.66 30.54 -9.04
C GLN A 137 15.04 30.75 -10.51
N ALA A 138 15.51 31.94 -10.89
CA ALA A 138 15.91 32.24 -12.26
C ALA A 138 17.09 31.39 -12.77
N GLU A 139 18.07 31.04 -11.93
CA GLU A 139 19.18 30.15 -12.31
C GLU A 139 18.74 28.69 -12.44
N VAL A 140 17.87 28.18 -11.55
CA VAL A 140 17.35 26.81 -11.66
C VAL A 140 16.39 26.65 -12.83
N ASP A 141 15.52 27.64 -13.10
CA ASP A 141 14.67 27.66 -14.29
C ASP A 141 15.50 27.70 -15.58
N ALA A 142 16.57 28.51 -15.65
CA ALA A 142 17.45 28.56 -16.81
C ALA A 142 18.13 27.22 -17.12
N ILE A 143 18.49 26.44 -16.09
CA ILE A 143 19.07 25.10 -16.24
C ILE A 143 17.99 24.06 -16.58
N LYS A 144 16.81 24.14 -15.96
CA LYS A 144 15.63 23.32 -16.26
C LYS A 144 15.21 23.42 -17.73
N GLU A 145 15.10 24.63 -18.30
CA GLU A 145 14.71 24.81 -19.71
C GLU A 145 15.71 24.20 -20.70
N LEU A 146 17.00 24.12 -20.33
CA LEU A 146 17.99 23.33 -21.09
C LEU A 146 17.78 21.83 -20.88
N GLN A 147 17.61 21.39 -19.63
CA GLN A 147 17.77 19.99 -19.24
C GLN A 147 16.50 19.13 -19.28
N ILE A 148 15.27 19.66 -19.30
CA ILE A 148 14.05 18.82 -19.30
C ILE A 148 14.01 17.86 -20.49
N ASN A 149 14.57 18.25 -21.65
CA ASN A 149 14.52 17.44 -22.87
C ASN A 149 15.89 16.97 -23.39
N ASP A 150 17.00 17.33 -22.74
CA ASP A 150 18.38 17.02 -23.19
C ASP A 150 18.85 15.59 -22.83
N GLU A 151 17.94 14.62 -23.01
CA GLU A 151 18.09 13.18 -22.72
C GLU A 151 19.43 12.59 -23.22
N MET A 152 19.79 12.88 -24.47
CA MET A 152 21.00 12.35 -25.13
C MET A 152 22.11 13.41 -25.23
N GLY A 153 22.05 14.45 -24.40
CA GLY A 153 22.95 15.59 -24.42
C GLY A 153 24.27 15.43 -23.68
N THR A 154 25.13 16.43 -23.85
CA THR A 154 26.46 16.54 -23.20
C THR A 154 26.49 17.53 -22.04
N ASN A 155 25.40 18.29 -21.82
CA ASN A 155 25.26 19.19 -20.68
C ASN A 155 25.14 18.39 -19.38
N ARG A 156 25.73 18.93 -18.31
CA ARG A 156 25.85 18.31 -16.97
C ARG A 156 25.82 19.42 -15.95
N TYR A 157 25.02 19.33 -14.88
CA TYR A 157 24.89 20.41 -13.90
C TYR A 157 24.79 19.90 -12.46
N ALA A 158 25.37 20.66 -11.52
CA ALA A 158 25.16 20.46 -10.08
C ALA A 158 24.65 21.76 -9.44
N LEU A 159 23.51 21.66 -8.77
CA LEU A 159 22.81 22.71 -8.03
C LEU A 159 23.07 22.49 -6.54
N LEU A 160 24.06 23.18 -6.00
CA LEU A 160 24.60 22.95 -4.66
C LEU A 160 24.15 24.06 -3.70
N PHE A 161 23.61 23.68 -2.55
CA PHE A 161 23.05 24.61 -1.56
C PHE A 161 23.90 24.58 -0.28
N LYS A 162 24.43 25.73 0.15
CA LYS A 162 25.14 25.83 1.44
C LYS A 162 24.20 25.58 2.63
N PRO A 163 24.73 25.26 3.83
CA PRO A 163 23.95 25.26 5.06
C PRO A 163 23.15 26.55 5.23
N GLY A 164 21.84 26.44 5.48
CA GLY A 164 20.89 27.55 5.48
C GLY A 164 19.47 27.15 5.08
N SER A 165 18.60 28.16 4.96
CA SER A 165 17.21 28.00 4.53
C SER A 165 16.94 28.85 3.29
N TYR A 166 16.17 28.30 2.34
CA TYR A 166 15.91 28.87 1.02
C TYR A 166 14.41 28.86 0.73
N GLY A 167 13.88 29.97 0.21
CA GLY A 167 12.42 30.16 0.05
C GLY A 167 11.68 30.34 1.38
N ASN A 168 10.40 30.67 1.30
CA ASN A 168 9.45 30.77 2.42
C ASN A 168 8.01 30.50 1.91
N ALA A 169 6.98 30.70 2.73
CA ALA A 169 5.59 30.41 2.36
C ALA A 169 5.05 31.37 1.27
N GLU A 170 5.50 32.62 1.28
CA GLU A 170 5.09 33.67 0.35
C GLU A 170 5.87 33.62 -0.98
N GLN A 171 7.09 33.11 -0.94
CA GLN A 171 8.04 32.94 -2.05
C GLN A 171 8.75 31.58 -1.92
N PRO A 172 8.04 30.46 -2.20
CA PRO A 172 8.63 29.12 -2.19
C PRO A 172 9.62 28.96 -3.35
N LEU A 173 10.65 28.13 -3.15
CA LEU A 173 11.66 27.81 -4.17
C LEU A 173 11.27 26.52 -4.91
N MET A 174 11.06 26.61 -6.22
CA MET A 174 10.58 25.50 -7.05
C MET A 174 11.65 25.03 -8.02
N ILE A 175 12.25 23.86 -7.75
CA ILE A 175 13.38 23.32 -8.52
C ILE A 175 12.91 22.13 -9.36
N GLN A 176 12.48 22.34 -10.61
CA GLN A 176 12.18 21.22 -11.51
C GLN A 176 13.48 20.65 -12.13
N VAL A 177 13.75 19.37 -11.89
CA VAL A 177 15.02 18.68 -12.19
C VAL A 177 14.94 17.96 -13.54
N GLY A 178 15.65 18.49 -14.53
CA GLY A 178 15.83 17.86 -15.84
C GLY A 178 16.89 16.75 -15.86
N TYR A 179 17.23 16.26 -17.05
CA TYR A 179 18.32 15.31 -17.26
C TYR A 179 19.66 15.86 -16.78
N TYR A 180 20.54 14.95 -16.36
CA TYR A 180 21.92 15.21 -15.93
C TYR A 180 22.09 16.33 -14.90
N THR A 181 21.11 16.47 -14.02
CA THR A 181 21.08 17.51 -12.99
C THR A 181 21.12 16.86 -11.61
N GLU A 182 22.09 17.24 -10.80
CA GLU A 182 22.15 16.93 -9.37
C GLU A 182 21.67 18.13 -8.56
N VAL A 183 20.83 17.90 -7.57
CA VAL A 183 20.47 18.86 -6.52
C VAL A 183 21.03 18.35 -5.19
N ALA A 184 21.90 19.09 -4.53
CA ALA A 184 22.51 18.62 -3.29
C ALA A 184 22.71 19.71 -2.23
N GLY A 185 22.42 19.38 -0.98
CA GLY A 185 22.82 20.19 0.16
C GLY A 185 24.28 19.93 0.57
N LEU A 186 24.99 20.98 0.93
CA LEU A 186 26.38 20.97 1.42
C LEU A 186 26.45 20.94 2.96
N GLY A 187 25.38 20.49 3.62
CA GLY A 187 25.34 20.19 5.04
C GLY A 187 26.19 18.98 5.42
N GLN A 188 26.55 18.85 6.70
CA GLN A 188 27.00 17.54 7.19
C GLN A 188 25.80 16.59 7.30
N ASN A 189 24.61 17.13 7.63
CA ASN A 189 23.35 16.40 7.72
C ASN A 189 22.27 17.06 6.85
N PRO A 190 21.21 16.33 6.45
CA PRO A 190 20.12 16.87 5.63
C PRO A 190 19.35 18.02 6.27
N THR A 191 19.35 18.09 7.60
CA THR A 191 18.72 19.16 8.39
C THR A 191 19.45 20.50 8.28
N ASP A 192 20.71 20.52 7.84
CA ASP A 192 21.51 21.73 7.78
C ASP A 192 21.13 22.62 6.56
N VAL A 193 20.41 22.06 5.58
CA VAL A 193 19.96 22.73 4.34
C VAL A 193 18.46 22.52 4.19
N THR A 194 17.66 23.59 4.21
CA THR A 194 16.19 23.51 4.04
C THR A 194 15.73 24.27 2.81
N ILE A 195 15.04 23.57 1.89
CA ILE A 195 14.28 24.16 0.79
C ILE A 195 12.82 24.27 1.24
N ASN A 196 12.31 25.49 1.46
CA ASN A 196 10.88 25.74 1.60
C ASN A 196 10.30 25.89 0.20
N GLY A 197 9.63 24.85 -0.28
CA GLY A 197 9.27 24.68 -1.67
C GLY A 197 9.39 23.22 -2.09
N HIS A 198 9.79 22.98 -3.34
CA HIS A 198 9.80 21.65 -3.94
C HIS A 198 11.06 21.39 -4.80
N VAL A 199 11.47 20.13 -4.92
CA VAL A 199 12.56 19.64 -5.80
C VAL A 199 12.04 18.46 -6.63
N GLU A 200 11.69 18.70 -7.89
CA GLU A 200 10.67 17.89 -8.56
C GLU A 200 11.01 17.33 -9.94
N VAL A 201 10.45 16.17 -10.25
CA VAL A 201 10.42 15.54 -11.57
C VAL A 201 8.96 15.22 -11.90
N TYR A 202 8.54 15.61 -13.11
CA TYR A 202 7.19 15.43 -13.65
C TYR A 202 7.22 14.57 -14.92
N ASN A 203 6.06 14.10 -15.37
CA ASN A 203 5.96 13.34 -16.62
C ASN A 203 6.49 14.14 -17.82
N ARG A 204 7.17 13.46 -18.75
CA ARG A 204 7.70 14.06 -19.96
C ARG A 204 6.70 13.97 -21.10
N CYS A 205 6.08 15.10 -21.43
CA CYS A 205 5.11 15.19 -22.51
C CYS A 205 5.77 15.18 -23.90
N ARG A 206 5.46 14.14 -24.69
CA ARG A 206 5.93 13.93 -26.07
C ARG A 206 4.74 13.64 -27.00
N PRO A 207 4.53 14.39 -28.10
CA PRO A 207 3.33 14.26 -28.95
C PRO A 207 3.04 12.87 -29.54
N ALA A 208 4.01 11.95 -29.55
CA ALA A 208 3.88 10.59 -30.08
C ALA A 208 3.75 9.51 -28.99
N SER A 209 3.92 9.84 -27.71
CA SER A 209 3.95 8.88 -26.59
C SER A 209 3.22 9.35 -25.32
N GLY A 210 2.49 10.46 -25.38
CA GLY A 210 1.78 11.04 -24.23
C GLY A 210 2.73 11.70 -23.22
N CYS A 211 2.26 11.87 -21.99
CA CYS A 211 3.05 12.37 -20.86
C CYS A 211 3.34 11.20 -19.89
N ILE A 212 4.52 10.60 -20.00
CA ILE A 212 4.95 9.45 -19.20
C ILE A 212 6.30 9.72 -18.51
N ALA A 213 6.70 8.87 -17.56
CA ALA A 213 7.96 9.00 -16.83
C ALA A 213 9.00 7.90 -17.19
N LEU A 214 8.67 6.96 -18.08
CA LEU A 214 9.55 5.84 -18.47
C LEU A 214 10.95 6.25 -18.94
N ASP A 215 11.13 7.47 -19.47
CA ASP A 215 12.42 7.97 -19.93
C ASP A 215 13.09 8.98 -18.97
N ASN A 216 12.50 9.27 -17.81
CA ASN A 216 13.03 10.26 -16.84
C ASN A 216 14.23 9.71 -16.07
N PHE A 217 15.40 9.65 -16.72
CA PHE A 217 16.66 9.12 -16.19
C PHE A 217 17.64 10.19 -15.70
N TRP A 218 18.77 9.72 -15.14
CA TRP A 218 20.05 10.41 -14.94
C TRP A 218 19.94 11.74 -14.20
N ARG A 219 19.41 11.74 -12.99
CA ARG A 219 19.31 12.92 -12.12
C ARG A 219 19.41 12.51 -10.65
N SER A 220 19.53 13.44 -9.71
CA SER A 220 19.52 13.08 -8.29
C SER A 220 19.12 14.25 -7.39
N MET A 221 18.58 13.92 -6.22
CA MET A 221 18.44 14.86 -5.11
C MET A 221 19.04 14.28 -3.83
N SER A 222 19.85 15.08 -3.11
CA SER A 222 20.51 14.55 -1.90
C SER A 222 20.89 15.55 -0.80
N ASN A 223 21.07 15.00 0.40
CA ASN A 223 21.66 15.65 1.59
C ASN A 223 21.01 17.00 1.96
N LEU A 224 19.67 17.07 1.91
CA LEU A 224 18.87 18.27 2.16
C LEU A 224 17.48 17.95 2.74
N THR A 225 16.85 18.96 3.34
CA THR A 225 15.45 18.93 3.77
C THR A 225 14.58 19.65 2.74
N ILE A 226 13.51 19.00 2.30
CA ILE A 226 12.42 19.62 1.52
C ILE A 226 11.26 19.84 2.49
N ASN A 227 10.97 21.10 2.79
CA ASN A 227 9.77 21.49 3.49
C ASN A 227 8.72 21.90 2.46
N VAL A 228 7.83 20.96 2.12
CA VAL A 228 6.84 21.10 1.06
C VAL A 228 5.90 22.26 1.37
N THR A 229 5.96 23.31 0.56
CA THR A 229 5.08 24.48 0.69
C THR A 229 4.92 25.22 -0.64
N GLY A 230 3.71 25.73 -0.88
CA GLY A 230 3.32 26.29 -2.17
C GLY A 230 2.67 25.24 -3.06
N GLY A 231 3.07 25.19 -4.33
CA GLY A 231 2.44 24.38 -5.37
C GLY A 231 1.06 24.91 -5.80
N VAL A 232 0.41 24.22 -6.73
CA VAL A 232 -0.95 24.55 -7.20
C VAL A 232 -1.78 23.29 -7.40
N GLY A 233 -3.06 23.35 -7.03
CA GLY A 233 -3.99 22.23 -7.16
C GLY A 233 -3.47 20.94 -6.51
N CYS A 234 -3.55 19.83 -7.25
CA CYS A 234 -3.12 18.52 -6.78
C CYS A 234 -1.60 18.40 -6.50
N ARG A 235 -0.79 19.37 -6.93
CA ARG A 235 0.66 19.40 -6.66
C ARG A 235 1.04 20.00 -5.31
N ALA A 236 0.14 20.71 -4.64
CA ALA A 236 0.45 21.39 -3.37
C ALA A 236 0.64 20.45 -2.16
N SER A 237 0.28 19.17 -2.28
CA SER A 237 0.29 18.20 -1.16
C SER A 237 1.51 17.25 -1.13
N ALA A 238 2.35 17.28 -2.17
CA ALA A 238 3.47 16.35 -2.29
C ALA A 238 4.64 16.98 -3.05
N ASN A 239 5.87 16.54 -2.74
CA ASN A 239 7.02 16.70 -3.63
C ASN A 239 6.99 15.59 -4.69
N PHE A 240 7.05 15.93 -5.98
CA PHE A 240 6.96 14.95 -7.06
C PHE A 240 8.33 14.48 -7.53
N TRP A 241 8.58 13.17 -7.56
CA TRP A 241 9.78 12.54 -8.12
C TRP A 241 9.38 11.44 -9.11
N ALA A 242 8.67 11.85 -10.18
CA ALA A 242 8.19 10.98 -11.25
C ALA A 242 9.34 10.57 -12.20
N ALA A 243 10.28 9.80 -11.68
CA ALA A 243 11.51 9.39 -12.35
C ALA A 243 11.63 7.86 -12.48
N SER A 244 12.49 7.43 -13.40
CA SER A 244 12.80 6.01 -13.66
C SER A 244 14.24 5.70 -13.24
N GLN A 245 14.91 4.70 -13.84
CA GLN A 245 16.25 4.24 -13.47
C GLN A 245 17.30 5.37 -13.39
N ALA A 246 18.35 5.16 -12.57
CA ALA A 246 19.42 6.14 -12.30
C ALA A 246 18.92 7.54 -11.90
N SER A 247 17.89 7.58 -11.05
CA SER A 247 17.34 8.81 -10.48
C SER A 247 17.31 8.81 -8.93
N PRO A 248 18.44 8.56 -8.26
CA PRO A 248 18.48 8.29 -6.81
C PRO A 248 18.10 9.49 -5.93
N VAL A 249 17.43 9.14 -4.83
CA VAL A 249 17.11 10.02 -3.69
C VAL A 249 17.93 9.53 -2.49
N ARG A 250 18.84 10.36 -1.97
CA ARG A 250 19.75 9.95 -0.88
C ARG A 250 19.89 11.01 0.18
N ARG A 251 19.77 10.67 1.47
CA ARG A 251 19.92 11.67 2.55
C ARG A 251 18.94 12.83 2.40
N VAL A 252 17.68 12.54 2.05
CA VAL A 252 16.62 13.56 1.94
C VAL A 252 15.67 13.45 3.11
N ASN A 253 15.27 14.60 3.65
CA ASN A 253 14.28 14.73 4.71
C ASN A 253 13.06 15.49 4.15
N ILE A 254 11.91 14.83 3.95
CA ILE A 254 10.72 15.46 3.38
C ILE A 254 9.69 15.72 4.50
N THR A 255 9.41 17.00 4.73
CA THR A 255 8.47 17.50 5.76
C THR A 255 7.38 18.36 5.13
N GLY A 256 6.27 18.56 5.83
CA GLY A 256 5.17 19.44 5.38
C GLY A 256 4.23 18.83 4.32
N GLY A 257 4.62 17.74 3.67
CA GLY A 257 3.82 17.04 2.66
C GLY A 257 4.35 15.65 2.33
N ASN A 258 3.70 15.00 1.37
CA ASN A 258 4.01 13.64 0.93
C ASN A 258 5.19 13.60 -0.07
N LEU A 259 5.69 12.40 -0.37
CA LEU A 259 6.52 12.14 -1.55
C LEU A 259 5.65 11.41 -2.58
N SER A 260 5.56 11.90 -3.81
CA SER A 260 4.94 11.14 -4.90
C SER A 260 5.97 10.69 -5.91
N LEU A 261 5.98 9.39 -6.21
CA LEU A 261 6.86 8.77 -7.20
C LEU A 261 6.22 8.75 -8.61
N MET A 262 5.04 9.36 -8.76
CA MET A 262 4.23 9.42 -9.98
C MET A 262 3.64 10.82 -10.16
N ASP A 263 3.74 11.41 -11.35
CA ASP A 263 3.06 12.68 -11.65
C ASP A 263 1.62 12.43 -12.12
N TYR A 264 0.76 12.19 -11.14
CA TYR A 264 -0.68 12.07 -11.34
C TYR A 264 -1.38 13.37 -11.73
N CYS A 265 -0.66 14.50 -11.72
CA CYS A 265 -1.21 15.83 -11.96
C CYS A 265 -1.15 16.29 -13.42
N THR A 266 -0.36 15.62 -14.28
CA THR A 266 -0.31 15.96 -15.71
C THR A 266 -1.43 15.26 -16.51
N ASP A 267 -1.50 13.93 -16.47
CA ASP A 267 -2.47 13.12 -17.24
C ASP A 267 -2.97 11.90 -16.43
N GLY A 268 -3.14 12.07 -15.11
CA GLY A 268 -3.47 10.96 -14.20
C GLY A 268 -2.32 9.95 -14.05
N PRO A 269 -2.60 8.70 -13.63
CA PRO A 269 -1.59 7.66 -13.50
C PRO A 269 -0.98 7.26 -14.86
N GLN A 270 0.33 7.42 -15.01
CA GLN A 270 1.08 7.22 -16.27
C GLN A 270 2.37 6.43 -16.03
N PHE A 271 2.86 5.69 -17.03
CA PHE A 271 3.94 4.72 -16.85
C PHE A 271 5.25 5.31 -16.28
N ALA A 272 5.82 4.64 -15.28
CA ALA A 272 7.08 4.99 -14.61
C ALA A 272 7.84 3.72 -14.18
N SER A 273 9.18 3.72 -14.29
CA SER A 273 10.05 2.55 -14.07
C SER A 273 11.21 2.86 -13.11
N GLY A 274 10.87 3.34 -11.92
CA GLY A 274 11.82 3.63 -10.84
C GLY A 274 12.45 2.36 -10.24
N GLY A 275 13.28 2.47 -9.23
CA GLY A 275 13.82 3.70 -8.64
C GLY A 275 14.42 3.40 -7.27
N PHE A 276 15.12 4.39 -6.71
CA PHE A 276 16.01 4.16 -5.57
C PHE A 276 15.92 5.29 -4.53
N ILE A 277 15.52 4.94 -3.30
CA ILE A 277 15.59 5.81 -2.11
C ILE A 277 16.50 5.16 -1.07
N ALA A 278 17.46 5.91 -0.52
CA ALA A 278 18.30 5.45 0.58
C ALA A 278 18.55 6.54 1.63
N ASP A 279 18.82 6.11 2.87
CA ASP A 279 19.31 6.98 3.96
C ASP A 279 18.39 8.21 4.19
N SER A 280 17.07 8.06 4.01
CA SER A 280 16.13 9.18 3.87
C SER A 280 14.92 9.06 4.79
N LYS A 281 14.30 10.20 5.11
CA LYS A 281 13.05 10.28 5.89
C LYS A 281 11.99 11.01 5.08
N THR A 282 10.79 10.46 5.00
CA THR A 282 9.67 11.08 4.28
C THR A 282 8.36 10.95 5.05
N GLY A 283 7.42 11.84 4.74
CA GLY A 283 6.00 11.57 4.96
C GLY A 283 5.49 10.36 4.15
N PHE A 284 4.18 10.26 3.98
CA PHE A 284 3.55 9.17 3.24
C PHE A 284 4.02 9.16 1.77
N VAL A 285 4.35 7.97 1.24
CA VAL A 285 4.86 7.81 -0.12
C VAL A 285 3.78 7.28 -1.06
N ILE A 286 3.53 8.02 -2.13
CA ILE A 286 2.61 7.67 -3.20
C ILE A 286 3.40 6.99 -4.32
N ASN A 287 3.42 5.66 -4.34
CA ASN A 287 4.01 4.86 -5.43
C ASN A 287 3.29 5.10 -6.75
N GLY A 288 1.96 5.03 -6.72
CA GLY A 288 1.13 5.17 -7.91
C GLY A 288 1.42 4.08 -8.93
N SER A 289 1.68 4.47 -10.17
CA SER A 289 1.96 3.64 -11.34
C SER A 289 3.38 3.07 -11.40
N GLN A 290 4.26 3.43 -10.46
CA GLN A 290 5.65 2.95 -10.44
C GLN A 290 5.67 1.42 -10.46
N GLN A 291 6.20 0.86 -11.55
CA GLN A 291 6.26 -0.57 -11.83
C GLN A 291 6.95 -1.33 -10.69
N GLN A 292 8.15 -0.88 -10.35
CA GLN A 292 8.96 -1.39 -9.25
C GLN A 292 9.64 -0.24 -8.50
N TYR A 293 10.13 -0.49 -7.29
CA TYR A 293 10.95 0.47 -6.54
C TYR A 293 11.74 -0.21 -5.42
N ILE A 294 12.90 0.33 -5.03
CA ILE A 294 13.57 -0.02 -3.77
C ILE A 294 13.76 1.19 -2.85
N VAL A 295 13.44 0.98 -1.57
CA VAL A 295 13.73 1.88 -0.45
C VAL A 295 14.62 1.12 0.55
N ARG A 296 15.71 1.74 1.02
CA ARG A 296 16.57 1.14 2.05
C ARG A 296 17.06 2.11 3.12
N ASN A 297 17.41 1.62 4.31
CA ASN A 297 17.94 2.41 5.45
C ASN A 297 17.17 3.74 5.63
N SER A 298 15.85 3.69 5.72
CA SER A 298 15.00 4.89 5.62
C SER A 298 13.84 4.85 6.61
N SER A 299 13.09 5.94 6.71
CA SER A 299 11.81 5.99 7.44
C SER A 299 10.73 6.62 6.56
N VAL A 300 9.57 5.98 6.48
CA VAL A 300 8.39 6.48 5.75
C VAL A 300 7.18 6.46 6.67
N ASP A 301 6.30 7.47 6.60
CA ASP A 301 5.04 7.46 7.37
C ASP A 301 3.99 6.49 6.79
N GLY A 302 4.26 5.90 5.62
CA GLY A 302 3.45 4.87 4.97
C GLY A 302 3.68 4.80 3.46
N TRP A 303 3.00 3.85 2.80
CA TRP A 303 3.18 3.57 1.36
C TRP A 303 1.84 3.26 0.69
N SER A 304 1.56 3.83 -0.49
CA SER A 304 0.22 3.78 -1.10
C SER A 304 -0.20 2.43 -1.68
N ASN A 305 0.67 1.81 -2.47
CA ASN A 305 0.38 0.60 -3.24
C ASN A 305 1.68 -0.01 -3.78
N GLY A 306 1.63 -1.26 -4.22
CA GLY A 306 2.62 -1.82 -5.15
C GLY A 306 2.01 -2.02 -6.54
N VAL A 307 2.83 -2.39 -7.52
CA VAL A 307 2.43 -2.68 -8.90
C VAL A 307 2.98 -4.02 -9.33
N TRP A 308 4.31 -4.18 -9.42
CA TRP A 308 4.95 -5.45 -9.78
C TRP A 308 6.01 -5.93 -8.78
N ASN A 309 6.80 -5.01 -8.20
CA ASN A 309 7.92 -5.37 -7.30
C ASN A 309 8.35 -4.17 -6.43
N GLN A 310 7.77 -4.01 -5.23
CA GLN A 310 8.09 -2.91 -4.31
C GLN A 310 8.88 -3.43 -3.10
N VAL A 311 10.08 -2.89 -2.88
CA VAL A 311 11.09 -3.48 -1.99
C VAL A 311 11.53 -2.53 -0.89
N PHE A 312 11.58 -3.04 0.33
CA PHE A 312 11.97 -2.33 1.53
C PHE A 312 13.07 -3.11 2.25
N SER A 313 14.16 -2.43 2.63
CA SER A 313 15.27 -3.08 3.34
C SER A 313 15.82 -2.19 4.45
N GLY A 314 15.61 -2.56 5.71
CA GLY A 314 15.96 -1.69 6.83
C GLY A 314 15.16 -0.38 6.86
N VAL A 315 13.85 -0.45 6.56
CA VAL A 315 12.97 0.73 6.44
C VAL A 315 11.93 0.73 7.56
N ALA A 316 11.94 1.78 8.38
CA ALA A 316 10.89 2.02 9.36
C ALA A 316 9.61 2.49 8.66
N GLY A 317 8.45 1.94 9.06
CA GLY A 317 7.14 2.27 8.48
C GLY A 317 6.87 1.66 7.10
N ALA A 318 7.74 0.76 6.61
CA ALA A 318 7.45 -0.05 5.43
C ALA A 318 6.20 -0.94 5.63
N PRO A 319 5.46 -1.26 4.55
CA PRO A 319 4.41 -2.28 4.62
C PRO A 319 5.01 -3.65 4.93
N ALA A 320 4.21 -4.53 5.53
CA ALA A 320 4.60 -5.92 5.76
C ALA A 320 4.84 -6.66 4.42
N GLU A 321 5.65 -7.71 4.48
CA GLU A 321 5.87 -8.69 3.40
C GLU A 321 4.53 -9.18 2.83
N CYS A 322 4.38 -9.14 1.51
CA CYS A 322 3.21 -9.64 0.79
C CYS A 322 3.60 -9.97 -0.65
N PHE A 323 3.99 -11.21 -0.90
CA PHE A 323 4.32 -11.67 -2.24
C PHE A 323 3.83 -13.10 -2.52
N PRO A 324 3.16 -13.37 -3.67
CA PRO A 324 2.72 -12.39 -4.67
C PRO A 324 1.63 -11.45 -4.11
N ALA A 325 1.29 -10.42 -4.89
CA ALA A 325 0.25 -9.45 -4.51
C ALA A 325 -1.09 -10.14 -4.23
N VAL A 326 -1.57 -10.08 -2.99
CA VAL A 326 -2.92 -10.55 -2.67
C VAL A 326 -3.90 -9.47 -3.09
N LYS A 327 -4.59 -9.69 -4.22
CA LYS A 327 -5.55 -8.74 -4.78
C LYS A 327 -6.53 -8.28 -3.70
N ASP A 328 -6.71 -6.97 -3.62
CA ASP A 328 -7.58 -6.29 -2.65
C ASP A 328 -7.19 -6.43 -1.17
N VAL A 329 -5.96 -6.88 -0.87
CA VAL A 329 -5.39 -6.92 0.49
C VAL A 329 -4.04 -6.20 0.55
N CYS A 330 -3.10 -6.52 -0.35
CA CYS A 330 -1.77 -5.89 -0.37
C CYS A 330 -1.09 -5.95 -1.76
N GLY A 331 -0.18 -5.00 -2.01
CA GLY A 331 0.66 -4.99 -3.21
C GLY A 331 1.81 -6.01 -3.12
N PRO A 332 2.55 -6.25 -4.22
CA PRO A 332 3.71 -7.14 -4.22
C PRO A 332 4.88 -6.48 -3.47
N TYR A 333 4.91 -6.68 -2.16
CA TYR A 333 5.87 -6.09 -1.24
C TYR A 333 6.89 -7.12 -0.76
N THR A 334 8.18 -6.83 -0.94
CA THR A 334 9.27 -7.57 -0.30
C THR A 334 9.90 -6.71 0.78
N THR A 335 9.79 -7.10 2.05
CA THR A 335 10.18 -6.29 3.21
C THR A 335 11.16 -7.03 4.10
N LEU A 336 12.42 -6.59 4.07
CA LEU A 336 13.49 -7.06 4.95
C LEU A 336 13.66 -6.08 6.12
N ASP A 337 13.64 -6.59 7.35
CA ASP A 337 13.89 -5.83 8.59
C ASP A 337 15.16 -4.95 8.56
N LYS A 338 16.16 -5.37 7.75
CA LYS A 338 17.52 -4.82 7.72
C LYS A 338 18.13 -4.93 6.32
N THR A 339 18.99 -3.98 5.96
CA THR A 339 19.88 -4.11 4.80
C THR A 339 21.09 -4.98 5.19
N PRO A 340 21.37 -6.11 4.50
CA PRO A 340 22.44 -7.03 4.91
C PRO A 340 23.83 -6.38 4.98
N ALA A 341 24.19 -5.61 3.94
CA ALA A 341 25.35 -4.74 3.90
C ALA A 341 25.02 -3.44 3.14
N SER A 342 25.53 -2.30 3.62
CA SER A 342 25.30 -0.98 3.04
C SER A 342 26.51 -0.07 3.23
N LYS A 343 26.74 0.88 2.33
CA LYS A 343 27.77 1.91 2.51
C LYS A 343 27.29 3.20 1.85
N GLU A 344 26.84 4.17 2.66
CA GLU A 344 26.19 5.36 2.13
C GLU A 344 27.14 6.20 1.27
N LYS A 345 26.62 6.77 0.18
CA LYS A 345 27.43 7.45 -0.85
C LYS A 345 28.24 8.60 -0.24
N PRO A 346 29.56 8.70 -0.51
CA PRO A 346 30.34 9.88 -0.15
C PRO A 346 29.80 11.17 -0.78
N TYR A 347 29.75 12.26 -0.01
CA TYR A 347 29.13 13.52 -0.44
C TYR A 347 29.99 14.75 -0.11
N LEU A 348 29.90 15.78 -0.96
CA LEU A 348 30.56 17.07 -0.75
C LEU A 348 29.79 17.87 0.32
N TYR A 349 30.50 18.43 1.30
CA TYR A 349 29.92 19.29 2.32
C TYR A 349 30.87 20.43 2.74
N ILE A 350 30.33 21.39 3.48
CA ILE A 350 31.05 22.47 4.14
C ILE A 350 30.99 22.22 5.64
N ASP A 351 32.14 22.19 6.32
CA ASP A 351 32.19 22.02 7.77
C ASP A 351 31.91 23.31 8.56
N SER A 352 31.83 23.20 9.88
CA SER A 352 31.62 24.33 10.81
C SER A 352 32.75 25.37 10.82
N ALA A 353 33.83 25.18 10.06
CA ALA A 353 34.91 26.13 9.82
C ALA A 353 34.91 26.67 8.38
N GLY A 354 33.81 26.46 7.63
CA GLY A 354 33.64 26.91 6.25
C GLY A 354 34.48 26.13 5.23
N GLN A 355 35.08 25.00 5.60
CA GLN A 355 35.99 24.25 4.74
C GLN A 355 35.26 23.19 3.93
N TYR A 356 35.47 23.19 2.61
CA TYR A 356 34.96 22.13 1.73
C TYR A 356 35.67 20.80 2.02
N LYS A 357 34.87 19.77 2.24
CA LYS A 357 35.26 18.38 2.52
C LYS A 357 34.39 17.42 1.74
N VAL A 358 34.86 16.21 1.53
CA VAL A 358 34.00 15.06 1.19
C VAL A 358 33.82 14.24 2.45
N PHE A 359 32.59 14.00 2.86
CA PHE A 359 32.28 13.04 3.91
C PHE A 359 32.25 11.64 3.32
N VAL A 360 32.88 10.68 3.99
CA VAL A 360 32.88 9.26 3.63
C VAL A 360 32.21 8.50 4.78
N PRO A 361 30.94 8.10 4.64
CA PRO A 361 30.26 7.28 5.62
C PRO A 361 30.97 5.95 5.88
N ASP A 362 30.85 5.44 7.11
CA ASP A 362 31.35 4.11 7.46
C ASP A 362 30.44 3.00 6.92
N PRO A 363 30.97 1.81 6.59
CA PRO A 363 30.17 0.68 6.12
C PRO A 363 29.29 0.11 7.24
N GLY A 364 28.03 -0.15 6.91
CA GLY A 364 27.05 -0.81 7.78
C GLY A 364 26.82 -2.28 7.39
N THR A 365 26.50 -3.11 8.37
CA THR A 365 25.94 -4.45 8.15
C THR A 365 24.70 -4.61 9.02
N ASN A 366 23.67 -5.28 8.49
CA ASN A 366 22.37 -5.41 9.13
C ASN A 366 21.79 -4.04 9.58
N SER A 367 21.90 -3.04 8.70
CA SER A 367 21.52 -1.63 8.94
C SER A 367 20.02 -1.40 8.79
N THR A 368 19.51 -0.37 9.47
CA THR A 368 18.08 0.01 9.45
C THR A 368 17.92 1.47 9.87
N GLY A 369 16.95 2.17 9.25
CA GLY A 369 16.69 3.61 9.45
C GLY A 369 17.77 4.54 8.86
N PRO A 370 17.51 5.86 8.81
CA PRO A 370 18.46 6.86 8.31
C PRO A 370 19.65 7.03 9.25
N THR A 371 20.86 7.06 8.69
CA THR A 371 22.13 7.14 9.43
C THR A 371 22.35 8.47 10.15
N TRP A 372 21.56 9.50 9.83
CA TRP A 372 21.64 10.86 10.37
C TRP A 372 20.50 11.20 11.35
N GLU A 373 19.51 10.32 11.53
CA GLU A 373 18.32 10.63 12.36
C GLU A 373 18.66 10.65 13.86
N ASN A 374 19.56 9.76 14.30
CA ASN A 374 19.92 9.59 15.71
C ASN A 374 21.25 10.27 16.10
N GLY A 375 21.72 11.22 15.29
CA GLY A 375 22.99 11.93 15.46
C GLY A 375 23.73 12.10 14.13
N ALA A 376 24.93 12.68 14.16
CA ALA A 376 25.75 12.81 12.95
C ALA A 376 26.16 11.42 12.42
N THR A 377 26.00 11.21 11.11
CA THR A 377 26.35 9.95 10.44
C THR A 377 27.78 9.50 10.75
N PRO A 378 28.00 8.22 11.14
CA PRO A 378 29.34 7.65 11.30
C PRO A 378 30.14 7.73 9.99
N GLY A 379 31.40 8.16 10.08
CA GLY A 379 32.27 8.35 8.92
C GLY A 379 33.39 9.36 9.13
N ARG A 380 34.11 9.67 8.05
CA ARG A 380 35.30 10.53 8.04
C ARG A 380 35.22 11.67 7.01
N GLY A 381 35.48 12.90 7.46
CA GLY A 381 35.53 14.09 6.59
C GLY A 381 36.92 14.35 6.01
N ILE A 382 37.10 14.12 4.71
CA ILE A 382 38.36 14.31 3.99
C ILE A 382 38.42 15.73 3.39
N PRO A 383 39.42 16.57 3.72
CA PRO A 383 39.59 17.90 3.13
C PRO A 383 39.69 17.88 1.61
N LEU A 384 39.03 18.81 0.91
CA LEU A 384 39.08 18.89 -0.56
C LEU A 384 40.51 19.05 -1.10
N ALA A 385 41.44 19.61 -0.30
CA ALA A 385 42.86 19.66 -0.61
C ALA A 385 43.55 18.28 -0.77
N LYS A 386 42.92 17.18 -0.35
CA LYS A 386 43.35 15.79 -0.61
C LYS A 386 42.79 15.20 -1.91
N PHE A 387 41.85 15.88 -2.56
CA PHE A 387 41.33 15.50 -3.87
C PHE A 387 42.14 16.14 -5.00
N TYR A 388 41.98 15.62 -6.20
CA TYR A 388 42.21 16.29 -7.46
C TYR A 388 40.85 16.51 -8.13
N MET A 389 40.51 17.78 -8.38
CA MET A 389 39.28 18.14 -9.10
C MET A 389 39.54 18.00 -10.60
N ALA A 390 39.12 16.88 -11.17
CA ALA A 390 39.29 16.56 -12.57
C ALA A 390 38.25 17.30 -13.42
N LYS A 391 38.72 17.98 -14.47
CA LYS A 391 37.89 18.71 -15.44
C LYS A 391 37.86 17.98 -16.79
N PRO A 392 36.82 18.13 -17.63
CA PRO A 392 36.71 17.43 -18.92
C PRO A 392 37.89 17.61 -19.90
N SER A 393 38.70 18.66 -19.70
CA SER A 393 39.95 18.93 -20.43
C SER A 393 41.16 18.10 -19.98
N ASP A 394 41.07 17.40 -18.85
CA ASP A 394 42.21 16.76 -18.20
C ASP A 394 42.52 15.39 -18.81
N SER A 395 43.78 15.23 -19.23
CA SER A 395 44.28 13.95 -19.74
C SER A 395 44.30 12.88 -18.65
N VAL A 396 44.03 11.62 -19.00
CA VAL A 396 44.13 10.48 -18.07
C VAL A 396 45.58 10.27 -17.57
N GLN A 397 46.57 10.78 -18.30
CA GLN A 397 47.96 10.92 -17.90
C GLN A 397 48.10 11.82 -16.65
N THR A 398 47.32 12.90 -16.57
CA THR A 398 47.22 13.77 -15.37
C THR A 398 46.50 13.05 -14.24
N ILE A 399 45.34 12.44 -14.51
CA ILE A 399 44.49 11.78 -13.49
C ILE A 399 45.26 10.65 -12.79
N ASN A 400 45.87 9.71 -13.53
CA ASN A 400 46.64 8.61 -12.93
C ASN A 400 47.89 9.10 -12.19
N LYS A 401 48.49 10.23 -12.61
CA LYS A 401 49.60 10.85 -11.88
C LYS A 401 49.14 11.36 -10.51
N GLN A 402 47.92 11.85 -10.37
CA GLN A 402 47.39 12.34 -9.10
C GLN A 402 46.97 11.19 -8.18
N LEU A 403 46.28 10.17 -8.70
CA LEU A 403 46.01 8.91 -7.97
C LEU A 403 47.32 8.32 -7.39
N LYS A 404 48.37 8.23 -8.23
CA LYS A 404 49.71 7.77 -7.82
C LYS A 404 50.42 8.68 -6.79
N ASN A 405 50.01 9.94 -6.66
CA ASN A 405 50.48 10.85 -5.61
C ASN A 405 49.65 10.75 -4.31
N GLY A 406 48.73 9.79 -4.20
CA GLY A 406 47.85 9.66 -3.03
C GLY A 406 46.76 10.73 -2.97
N LYS A 407 46.24 11.16 -4.13
CA LYS A 407 45.04 12.01 -4.23
C LYS A 407 43.80 11.17 -4.50
N ASN A 408 42.70 11.53 -3.84
CA ASN A 408 41.36 11.14 -4.26
C ASN A 408 40.94 11.90 -5.54
N LEU A 409 39.86 11.49 -6.20
CA LEU A 409 39.33 12.17 -7.39
C LEU A 409 37.94 12.76 -7.12
N LEU A 410 37.72 13.98 -7.62
CA LEU A 410 36.41 14.59 -7.76
C LEU A 410 36.23 15.01 -9.22
N PHE A 411 35.28 14.41 -9.95
CA PHE A 411 34.95 14.75 -11.32
C PHE A 411 33.89 15.85 -11.35
N THR A 412 34.24 17.03 -11.88
CA THR A 412 33.29 18.15 -12.06
C THR A 412 32.28 17.84 -13.18
N PRO A 413 31.08 18.45 -13.21
CA PRO A 413 30.03 18.06 -14.15
C PRO A 413 30.45 18.25 -15.61
N GLY A 414 30.51 17.15 -16.37
CA GLY A 414 30.87 17.14 -17.79
C GLY A 414 31.09 15.72 -18.34
N VAL A 415 31.46 15.65 -19.62
CA VAL A 415 31.77 14.40 -20.33
C VAL A 415 33.28 14.30 -20.59
N PHE A 416 33.90 13.23 -20.11
CA PHE A 416 35.36 13.03 -20.11
C PHE A 416 35.76 11.97 -21.14
N ALA A 417 36.75 12.27 -21.98
CA ALA A 417 37.26 11.37 -23.00
C ALA A 417 38.38 10.48 -22.45
N ILE A 418 38.09 9.22 -22.15
CA ILE A 418 39.00 8.30 -21.45
C ILE A 418 39.76 7.43 -22.47
N ASP A 419 40.93 7.92 -22.90
CA ASP A 419 41.76 7.33 -23.97
C ASP A 419 42.53 6.06 -23.56
N LYS A 420 42.58 5.79 -22.25
CA LYS A 420 43.23 4.67 -21.57
C LYS A 420 42.66 4.56 -20.14
N THR A 421 42.97 3.48 -19.45
CA THR A 421 42.43 3.19 -18.10
C THR A 421 42.83 4.19 -17.02
N ILE A 422 41.85 4.61 -16.21
CA ILE A 422 42.05 5.25 -14.91
C ILE A 422 42.41 4.15 -13.89
N GLU A 423 43.61 4.23 -13.30
CA GLU A 423 44.14 3.16 -12.43
C GLU A 423 44.08 3.56 -10.95
N VAL A 424 43.11 3.00 -10.20
CA VAL A 424 42.99 3.21 -8.75
C VAL A 424 43.85 2.17 -8.02
N GLN A 425 44.99 2.62 -7.48
CA GLN A 425 46.06 1.75 -6.96
C GLN A 425 46.22 1.74 -5.43
N THR A 426 45.41 2.52 -4.70
CA THR A 426 45.57 2.76 -3.26
C THR A 426 44.27 2.43 -2.52
N ALA A 427 44.35 1.83 -1.33
CA ALA A 427 43.22 1.65 -0.43
C ALA A 427 42.60 3.01 -0.03
N ASP A 428 41.37 3.01 0.49
CA ASP A 428 40.64 4.23 0.93
C ASP A 428 40.44 5.31 -0.15
N THR A 429 40.72 5.01 -1.43
CA THR A 429 40.62 6.03 -2.49
C THR A 429 39.17 6.33 -2.81
N VAL A 430 38.78 7.60 -2.67
CA VAL A 430 37.46 8.09 -3.07
C VAL A 430 37.52 8.63 -4.50
N VAL A 431 36.56 8.22 -5.32
CA VAL A 431 36.38 8.63 -6.72
C VAL A 431 34.93 9.09 -6.90
N LEU A 432 34.68 10.38 -6.65
CA LEU A 432 33.35 10.98 -6.65
C LEU A 432 33.09 11.77 -7.94
N GLY A 433 31.98 11.55 -8.61
CA GLY A 433 31.41 12.46 -9.61
C GLY A 433 30.34 13.35 -9.00
N ILE A 434 30.21 14.57 -9.52
CA ILE A 434 29.09 15.48 -9.24
C ILE A 434 28.45 15.96 -10.54
N GLY A 435 27.16 16.26 -10.51
CA GLY A 435 26.35 16.68 -11.66
C GLY A 435 26.28 15.64 -12.76
N MET A 436 26.14 14.36 -12.39
CA MET A 436 26.07 13.21 -13.32
C MET A 436 27.29 13.14 -14.27
N ALA A 437 28.49 13.39 -13.74
CA ALA A 437 29.73 13.36 -14.50
C ALA A 437 29.90 12.03 -15.27
N THR A 438 30.26 12.11 -16.55
CA THR A 438 30.22 10.99 -17.48
C THR A 438 31.60 10.68 -18.02
N LEU A 439 32.03 9.42 -17.91
CA LEU A 439 33.33 8.93 -18.37
C LEU A 439 33.14 8.08 -19.63
N THR A 440 33.45 8.63 -20.82
CA THR A 440 33.26 7.95 -22.10
C THR A 440 34.53 7.22 -22.53
N ALA A 441 34.44 5.92 -22.76
CA ALA A 441 35.55 5.12 -23.27
C ALA A 441 35.99 5.57 -24.66
N VAL A 442 37.29 5.82 -24.83
CA VAL A 442 37.92 6.11 -26.12
C VAL A 442 38.91 4.99 -26.44
N ASN A 443 39.11 4.73 -27.73
CA ASN A 443 39.96 3.67 -28.26
C ASN A 443 39.65 2.22 -27.85
N GLY A 444 38.57 1.96 -27.10
CA GLY A 444 38.26 0.63 -26.52
C GLY A 444 38.96 0.39 -25.18
N ALA A 445 39.33 1.46 -24.46
CA ALA A 445 39.88 1.37 -23.11
C ALA A 445 38.87 0.77 -22.13
N VAL A 446 39.36 0.00 -21.15
CA VAL A 446 38.69 -0.11 -19.85
C VAL A 446 38.73 1.27 -19.23
N VAL A 447 37.59 1.86 -18.89
CA VAL A 447 37.50 3.26 -18.42
C VAL A 447 38.21 3.44 -17.09
N MET A 448 37.97 2.53 -16.16
CA MET A 448 38.60 2.53 -14.84
C MET A 448 38.85 1.10 -14.37
N ALA A 449 39.99 0.89 -13.72
CA ALA A 449 40.31 -0.36 -13.03
C ALA A 449 40.75 -0.04 -11.61
N VAL A 450 40.15 -0.73 -10.64
CA VAL A 450 40.61 -0.76 -9.25
C VAL A 450 41.52 -1.96 -9.10
N ASN A 451 42.72 -1.75 -8.54
CA ASN A 451 43.65 -2.84 -8.22
C ASN A 451 43.10 -3.69 -7.04
N ASP A 452 43.89 -4.70 -6.64
CA ASP A 452 43.62 -5.57 -5.49
C ASP A 452 43.81 -4.82 -4.15
N VAL A 453 42.92 -3.85 -3.85
CA VAL A 453 42.93 -2.99 -2.65
C VAL A 453 41.53 -2.80 -2.04
N PRO A 454 41.42 -2.62 -0.70
CA PRO A 454 40.15 -2.46 0.01
C PRO A 454 39.68 -1.00 0.11
N GLY A 455 38.47 -0.79 0.63
CA GLY A 455 37.98 0.51 1.11
C GLY A 455 37.72 1.59 0.06
N VAL A 456 37.91 1.31 -1.23
CA VAL A 456 37.70 2.25 -2.33
C VAL A 456 36.21 2.61 -2.46
N ASP A 457 35.90 3.87 -2.76
CA ASP A 457 34.54 4.31 -3.09
C ASP A 457 34.50 4.91 -4.50
N ILE A 458 33.60 4.42 -5.34
CA ILE A 458 33.30 4.97 -6.66
C ILE A 458 31.85 5.43 -6.66
N ALA A 459 31.63 6.74 -6.78
CA ALA A 459 30.36 7.36 -6.47
C ALA A 459 29.89 8.34 -7.56
N GLY A 460 28.62 8.29 -7.98
CA GLY A 460 27.98 9.33 -8.79
C GLY A 460 28.54 9.50 -10.21
N LEU A 461 28.74 8.39 -10.94
CA LEU A 461 29.38 8.38 -12.25
C LEU A 461 28.58 7.60 -13.30
N THR A 462 28.38 8.20 -14.47
CA THR A 462 27.97 7.48 -15.69
C THR A 462 29.20 7.03 -16.47
N ILE A 463 29.20 5.81 -16.98
CA ILE A 463 30.30 5.21 -17.76
C ILE A 463 29.77 4.85 -19.16
N ASP A 464 30.13 5.66 -20.15
CA ASP A 464 29.65 5.53 -21.53
C ASP A 464 30.62 4.66 -22.36
N ALA A 465 30.08 3.71 -23.11
CA ALA A 465 30.87 2.90 -24.04
C ALA A 465 31.26 3.67 -25.31
N GLY A 466 32.45 3.35 -25.83
CA GLY A 466 33.02 3.99 -27.02
C GLY A 466 32.67 3.30 -28.33
N THR A 467 32.94 3.99 -29.45
CA THR A 467 32.73 3.46 -30.81
C THR A 467 33.60 2.24 -31.14
N LYS A 468 34.78 2.14 -30.51
CA LYS A 468 35.58 0.90 -30.47
C LYS A 468 35.19 0.11 -29.22
N LYS A 469 34.93 -1.19 -29.39
CA LYS A 469 34.51 -2.09 -28.31
C LYS A 469 35.58 -2.22 -27.22
N SER A 470 35.22 -1.87 -25.98
CA SER A 470 36.02 -2.18 -24.79
C SER A 470 35.76 -3.62 -24.32
N ALA A 471 36.75 -4.29 -23.72
CA ALA A 471 36.54 -5.63 -23.16
C ALA A 471 35.68 -5.58 -21.88
N VAL A 472 36.00 -4.64 -20.99
CA VAL A 472 35.24 -4.28 -19.78
C VAL A 472 35.17 -2.75 -19.75
N LEU A 473 34.14 -2.12 -19.14
CA LEU A 473 34.14 -0.66 -18.90
C LEU A 473 34.70 -0.32 -17.50
N LEU A 474 34.17 -0.93 -16.43
CA LEU A 474 34.70 -0.83 -15.06
C LEU A 474 35.11 -2.21 -14.54
N GLN A 475 36.36 -2.32 -14.06
CA GLN A 475 36.90 -3.55 -13.46
C GLN A 475 37.28 -3.31 -11.99
N ILE A 476 36.77 -4.13 -11.07
CA ILE A 476 37.02 -4.03 -9.63
C ILE A 476 37.86 -5.22 -9.16
N GLY A 477 39.17 -5.04 -9.03
CA GLY A 477 40.14 -6.08 -8.68
C GLY A 477 40.65 -6.90 -9.88
N SER A 478 41.78 -7.59 -9.69
CA SER A 478 42.33 -8.51 -10.68
C SER A 478 41.54 -9.82 -10.72
N SER A 479 41.49 -10.48 -11.89
CA SER A 479 40.86 -11.81 -12.00
C SER A 479 41.47 -12.80 -11.01
N LYS A 480 40.68 -13.76 -10.51
CA LYS A 480 41.14 -14.80 -9.56
C LYS A 480 42.31 -15.67 -10.10
N LYS A 481 42.64 -15.60 -11.40
CA LYS A 481 43.84 -16.24 -12.00
C LYS A 481 45.09 -15.35 -11.93
N ASP A 482 44.89 -14.04 -11.94
CA ASP A 482 45.95 -13.02 -12.04
C ASP A 482 46.29 -12.36 -10.68
N ARG A 483 45.40 -12.46 -9.68
CA ARG A 483 45.67 -12.06 -8.28
C ARG A 483 46.97 -12.72 -7.77
N LYS A 484 47.98 -11.90 -7.49
CA LYS A 484 49.36 -12.37 -7.20
C LYS A 484 49.52 -13.16 -5.90
N ASP A 485 48.72 -12.85 -4.88
CA ASP A 485 48.81 -13.46 -3.55
C ASP A 485 47.65 -14.41 -3.20
N LYS A 486 46.62 -14.46 -4.06
CA LYS A 486 45.39 -15.25 -3.93
C LYS A 486 44.58 -14.98 -2.66
N LYS A 487 44.66 -13.77 -2.09
CA LYS A 487 43.83 -13.37 -0.94
C LYS A 487 42.56 -12.63 -1.35
N ALA A 488 41.64 -12.49 -0.40
CA ALA A 488 40.55 -11.53 -0.49
C ALA A 488 41.10 -10.09 -0.44
N THR A 489 40.57 -9.24 -1.30
CA THR A 489 41.10 -7.90 -1.60
C THR A 489 40.35 -6.78 -0.89
N SER A 490 39.09 -7.02 -0.51
CA SER A 490 38.30 -6.19 0.41
C SER A 490 37.62 -7.07 1.47
N SER A 491 37.04 -6.48 2.52
CA SER A 491 36.46 -7.20 3.66
C SER A 491 35.13 -6.59 4.09
N SER A 492 34.28 -7.34 4.80
CA SER A 492 32.98 -6.82 5.27
C SER A 492 33.10 -5.61 6.24
N SER A 493 34.25 -5.42 6.88
CA SER A 493 34.58 -4.26 7.72
C SER A 493 35.24 -3.10 6.95
N ASP A 494 35.72 -3.35 5.73
CA ASP A 494 36.35 -2.35 4.85
C ASP A 494 36.08 -2.72 3.37
N PRO A 495 34.83 -2.57 2.91
CA PRO A 495 34.41 -2.99 1.58
C PRO A 495 34.64 -1.89 0.55
N THR A 496 35.01 -2.30 -0.66
CA THR A 496 34.95 -1.42 -1.83
C THR A 496 33.49 -1.19 -2.21
N GLY A 497 33.07 0.06 -2.33
CA GLY A 497 31.69 0.48 -2.62
C GLY A 497 31.57 1.13 -4.01
N LEU A 498 30.50 0.78 -4.73
CA LEU A 498 30.06 1.46 -5.94
C LEU A 498 28.65 2.01 -5.69
N GLN A 499 28.50 3.33 -5.60
CA GLN A 499 27.21 3.99 -5.31
C GLN A 499 26.79 4.96 -6.44
N ASP A 500 25.57 4.86 -6.98
CA ASP A 500 25.11 5.67 -8.13
C ASP A 500 26.08 5.53 -9.33
N VAL A 501 26.39 4.29 -9.72
CA VAL A 501 27.34 3.99 -10.81
C VAL A 501 26.59 3.36 -11.99
N PHE A 502 26.49 4.14 -13.06
CA PHE A 502 25.63 3.84 -14.21
C PHE A 502 26.46 3.51 -15.45
N PHE A 503 25.98 2.63 -16.32
CA PHE A 503 26.64 2.24 -17.57
C PHE A 503 25.70 2.38 -18.74
N ARG A 504 26.21 2.86 -19.88
CA ARG A 504 25.42 3.06 -21.09
C ARG A 504 26.16 2.68 -22.36
N ILE A 505 25.49 1.91 -23.21
CA ILE A 505 26.06 1.34 -24.44
C ILE A 505 25.12 1.60 -25.61
N GLY A 506 25.41 2.65 -26.39
CA GLY A 506 24.47 3.26 -27.34
C GLY A 506 23.85 4.53 -26.75
N GLY A 507 22.80 5.09 -27.38
CA GLY A 507 22.09 6.26 -26.87
C GLY A 507 22.65 7.59 -27.43
N PRO A 508 23.54 8.32 -26.73
CA PRO A 508 24.13 9.55 -27.24
C PRO A 508 25.06 9.31 -28.45
N ASN A 509 25.83 8.23 -28.41
CA ASN A 509 26.76 7.79 -29.45
C ASN A 509 26.69 6.27 -29.65
N VAL A 510 27.23 5.77 -30.78
CA VAL A 510 27.52 4.34 -30.93
C VAL A 510 28.50 3.93 -29.83
N GLY A 511 28.09 3.07 -28.92
CA GLY A 511 28.91 2.51 -27.85
C GLY A 511 28.99 0.99 -27.97
N LYS A 512 30.13 0.38 -27.63
CA LYS A 512 30.31 -1.08 -27.66
C LYS A 512 31.14 -1.59 -26.47
N ALA A 513 30.74 -2.72 -25.90
CA ALA A 513 31.50 -3.45 -24.87
C ALA A 513 31.43 -4.97 -25.11
N ASP A 514 32.25 -5.77 -24.42
CA ASP A 514 31.90 -7.16 -24.12
C ASP A 514 31.16 -7.21 -22.77
N VAL A 515 31.76 -6.67 -21.71
CA VAL A 515 31.17 -6.52 -20.36
C VAL A 515 31.13 -5.04 -19.94
N SER A 516 30.11 -4.62 -19.17
CA SER A 516 30.07 -3.27 -18.59
C SER A 516 30.83 -3.22 -17.26
N LEU A 517 30.41 -4.02 -16.27
CA LEU A 517 31.01 -4.10 -14.93
C LEU A 517 31.54 -5.52 -14.66
N GLU A 518 32.84 -5.65 -14.37
CA GLU A 518 33.42 -6.89 -13.83
C GLU A 518 33.85 -6.69 -12.37
N VAL A 519 33.23 -7.43 -11.45
CA VAL A 519 33.52 -7.40 -10.01
C VAL A 519 34.35 -8.62 -9.63
N ASN A 520 35.67 -8.48 -9.62
CA ASN A 520 36.59 -9.55 -9.23
C ASN A 520 36.90 -9.55 -7.73
N SER A 521 36.87 -8.41 -7.05
CA SER A 521 37.13 -8.29 -5.61
C SER A 521 36.01 -8.88 -4.77
N ASP A 522 36.40 -9.48 -3.64
CA ASP A 522 35.46 -10.10 -2.69
C ASP A 522 34.93 -9.05 -1.69
N ASN A 523 33.72 -9.25 -1.14
CA ASN A 523 33.01 -8.34 -0.21
C ASN A 523 32.69 -6.93 -0.78
N VAL A 524 32.60 -6.78 -2.10
CA VAL A 524 32.20 -5.50 -2.75
C VAL A 524 30.72 -5.22 -2.49
N ILE A 525 30.38 -3.94 -2.27
CA ILE A 525 29.00 -3.45 -2.18
C ILE A 525 28.65 -2.70 -3.47
N LEU A 526 27.56 -3.11 -4.12
CA LEU A 526 26.96 -2.47 -5.29
C LEU A 526 25.63 -1.83 -4.86
N ASP A 527 25.46 -0.53 -5.05
CA ASP A 527 24.37 0.23 -4.41
C ASP A 527 23.79 1.32 -5.34
N ASP A 528 22.60 1.09 -5.91
CA ASP A 528 22.11 1.79 -7.12
C ASP A 528 23.07 1.66 -8.30
N ILE A 529 23.02 0.48 -8.96
CA ILE A 529 23.74 0.22 -10.21
C ILE A 529 22.71 0.08 -11.33
N TRP A 530 22.79 0.95 -12.33
CA TRP A 530 22.06 0.79 -13.60
C TRP A 530 23.02 0.52 -14.73
N ALA A 531 22.98 -0.69 -15.30
CA ALA A 531 23.75 -1.04 -16.48
C ALA A 531 22.80 -1.24 -17.67
N TRP A 532 22.82 -0.33 -18.64
CA TRP A 532 21.84 -0.25 -19.72
C TRP A 532 22.51 -0.35 -21.10
N ARG A 533 22.29 -1.47 -21.80
CA ARG A 533 22.51 -1.48 -23.25
C ARG A 533 21.33 -0.72 -23.87
N ALA A 534 21.60 0.38 -24.56
CA ALA A 534 20.54 1.28 -25.02
C ALA A 534 19.54 0.58 -25.96
N ASP A 535 18.24 0.73 -25.67
CA ASP A 535 17.13 0.34 -26.56
C ASP A 535 16.64 1.51 -27.43
N HIS A 536 16.92 2.75 -27.01
CA HIS A 536 16.58 3.99 -27.74
C HIS A 536 17.69 5.06 -27.67
N GLY A 537 17.51 6.15 -28.44
CA GLY A 537 18.39 7.33 -28.43
C GLY A 537 18.64 7.92 -29.80
N ASN A 538 19.82 8.51 -30.02
CA ASN A 538 20.14 9.22 -31.27
C ASN A 538 20.13 8.27 -32.48
N VAL A 539 19.64 8.75 -33.62
CA VAL A 539 19.47 7.96 -34.85
C VAL A 539 20.78 7.28 -35.26
N GLY A 540 20.74 5.95 -35.40
CA GLY A 540 21.90 5.13 -35.80
C GLY A 540 22.88 4.79 -34.67
N THR A 541 22.56 5.08 -33.40
CA THR A 541 23.39 4.69 -32.24
C THR A 541 23.00 3.36 -31.59
N VAL A 542 21.81 2.83 -31.90
CA VAL A 542 21.22 1.63 -31.28
C VAL A 542 20.83 0.59 -32.33
N GLY A 543 20.92 -0.68 -31.95
CA GLY A 543 20.48 -1.86 -32.71
C GLY A 543 21.47 -3.03 -32.60
N TRP A 544 21.03 -4.24 -32.90
CA TRP A 544 21.71 -5.51 -32.57
C TRP A 544 23.20 -5.58 -32.96
N ASN A 545 23.58 -4.99 -34.10
CA ASN A 545 24.96 -4.95 -34.60
C ASN A 545 25.66 -3.57 -34.38
N ILE A 546 24.91 -2.60 -33.87
CA ILE A 546 25.30 -1.20 -33.70
C ILE A 546 25.81 -0.94 -32.29
N ASN A 547 25.05 -1.26 -31.23
CA ASN A 547 25.48 -1.09 -29.83
C ASN A 547 25.72 -2.43 -29.13
N THR A 548 26.64 -3.22 -29.67
CA THR A 548 26.90 -4.58 -29.19
C THR A 548 27.45 -4.60 -27.76
N ALA A 549 26.81 -5.37 -26.88
CA ALA A 549 27.25 -5.69 -25.51
C ALA A 549 26.75 -7.07 -25.08
N LYS A 550 27.63 -7.93 -24.55
CA LYS A 550 27.25 -9.32 -24.21
C LYS A 550 26.59 -9.41 -22.85
N ASN A 551 27.23 -8.85 -21.82
CA ASN A 551 26.81 -8.98 -20.42
C ASN A 551 26.91 -7.61 -19.74
N GLY A 552 25.99 -7.29 -18.85
CA GLY A 552 26.04 -6.07 -18.06
C GLY A 552 27.01 -6.22 -16.90
N VAL A 553 26.68 -7.11 -15.97
CA VAL A 553 27.44 -7.29 -14.72
C VAL A 553 27.95 -8.72 -14.62
N VAL A 554 29.25 -8.88 -14.33
CA VAL A 554 29.89 -10.18 -14.09
C VAL A 554 30.54 -10.15 -12.70
N VAL A 555 30.00 -10.94 -11.78
CA VAL A 555 30.47 -11.01 -10.39
C VAL A 555 31.31 -12.27 -10.18
N ASN A 556 32.63 -12.10 -10.07
CA ASN A 556 33.60 -13.16 -9.82
C ASN A 556 34.08 -13.21 -8.36
N GLY A 557 33.93 -12.12 -7.61
CA GLY A 557 34.25 -12.02 -6.19
C GLY A 557 33.24 -12.76 -5.30
N ASP A 558 33.70 -13.32 -4.18
CA ASP A 558 32.84 -13.93 -3.17
C ASP A 558 32.28 -12.86 -2.20
N ASN A 559 31.14 -13.13 -1.55
CA ASN A 559 30.44 -12.25 -0.58
C ASN A 559 30.05 -10.85 -1.12
N VAL A 560 29.91 -10.68 -2.44
CA VAL A 560 29.45 -9.41 -3.02
C VAL A 560 27.97 -9.20 -2.68
N THR A 561 27.61 -8.00 -2.23
CA THR A 561 26.20 -7.61 -2.00
C THR A 561 25.78 -6.59 -3.04
N ALA A 562 24.60 -6.77 -3.63
CA ALA A 562 23.99 -5.80 -4.51
C ALA A 562 22.63 -5.35 -3.97
N THR A 563 22.40 -4.05 -3.88
CA THR A 563 21.13 -3.47 -3.42
C THR A 563 20.67 -2.41 -4.41
N GLY A 564 19.52 -2.63 -5.06
CA GLY A 564 19.11 -1.80 -6.20
C GLY A 564 19.95 -2.08 -7.44
N LEU A 565 19.83 -3.28 -8.00
CA LEU A 565 20.53 -3.68 -9.22
C LEU A 565 19.56 -3.67 -10.42
N PHE A 566 19.85 -2.82 -11.40
CA PHE A 566 19.09 -2.66 -12.65
C PHE A 566 20.01 -3.01 -13.83
N VAL A 567 19.70 -4.04 -14.63
CA VAL A 567 20.57 -4.45 -15.76
C VAL A 567 19.77 -4.88 -16.97
N GLU A 568 19.94 -4.21 -18.11
CA GLU A 568 18.95 -4.26 -19.20
C GLU A 568 19.53 -4.42 -20.62
N HIS A 569 18.77 -5.15 -21.43
CA HIS A 569 18.87 -5.32 -22.88
C HIS A 569 20.17 -5.92 -23.45
N TYR A 570 21.01 -6.56 -22.64
CA TYR A 570 22.25 -7.20 -23.12
C TYR A 570 22.00 -8.43 -23.99
N GLN A 571 22.95 -8.72 -24.89
CA GLN A 571 22.79 -9.73 -25.94
C GLN A 571 22.96 -11.18 -25.47
N GLN A 572 23.51 -11.40 -24.27
CA GLN A 572 23.63 -12.70 -23.61
C GLN A 572 23.07 -12.58 -22.17
N HIS A 573 23.54 -13.38 -21.20
CA HIS A 573 23.10 -13.23 -19.81
C HIS A 573 23.34 -11.79 -19.31
N ASN A 574 22.31 -11.14 -18.77
CA ASN A 574 22.42 -9.72 -18.39
C ASN A 574 23.30 -9.57 -17.13
N VAL A 575 23.14 -10.47 -16.15
CA VAL A 575 24.03 -10.67 -15.01
C VAL A 575 24.57 -12.10 -14.99
N ILE A 576 25.88 -12.25 -14.74
CA ILE A 576 26.53 -13.55 -14.46
C ILE A 576 27.13 -13.50 -13.05
N TRP A 577 26.83 -14.51 -12.22
CA TRP A 577 27.32 -14.60 -10.84
C TRP A 577 28.09 -15.90 -10.60
N ASN A 578 29.40 -15.77 -10.38
CA ASN A 578 30.35 -16.88 -10.21
C ASN A 578 30.87 -17.03 -8.76
N GLY A 579 30.67 -16.00 -7.92
CA GLY A 579 31.10 -16.01 -6.51
C GLY A 579 30.12 -16.68 -5.55
N ASN A 580 30.63 -17.23 -4.46
CA ASN A 580 29.83 -17.76 -3.34
C ASN A 580 29.49 -16.64 -2.34
N GLY A 581 28.46 -16.87 -1.52
CA GLY A 581 28.02 -15.91 -0.50
C GLY A 581 27.43 -14.61 -1.06
N GLY A 582 27.16 -14.55 -2.36
CA GLY A 582 26.57 -13.37 -3.00
C GLY A 582 25.12 -13.15 -2.57
N GLU A 583 24.71 -11.89 -2.42
CA GLU A 583 23.37 -11.51 -1.99
C GLU A 583 22.85 -10.35 -2.86
N ILE A 584 21.63 -10.48 -3.40
CA ILE A 584 20.93 -9.42 -4.14
C ILE A 584 19.66 -9.01 -3.40
N VAL A 585 19.45 -7.72 -3.19
CA VAL A 585 18.20 -7.13 -2.70
C VAL A 585 17.69 -6.17 -3.78
N PHE A 586 16.54 -6.48 -4.37
CA PHE A 586 15.99 -5.87 -5.60
C PHE A 586 16.81 -6.20 -6.87
N PHE A 587 16.24 -7.09 -7.69
CA PHE A 587 16.43 -7.34 -9.12
C PHE A 587 15.53 -6.51 -10.04
N GLN A 588 16.04 -5.73 -11.00
CA GLN A 588 15.28 -5.33 -12.19
C GLN A 588 16.06 -5.60 -13.48
N ASN A 589 15.34 -6.11 -14.48
CA ASN A 589 15.85 -6.38 -15.81
C ASN A 589 14.74 -6.25 -16.87
N GLU A 590 15.13 -5.77 -18.04
CA GLU A 590 14.43 -5.97 -19.30
C GLU A 590 15.34 -6.79 -20.23
N LEU A 591 14.80 -7.76 -20.95
CA LEU A 591 15.54 -8.52 -21.97
C LEU A 591 15.77 -7.66 -23.23
N ALA A 592 16.68 -8.07 -24.11
CA ALA A 592 16.98 -7.33 -25.33
C ALA A 592 15.76 -7.30 -26.27
N TYR A 593 15.26 -6.11 -26.63
CA TYR A 593 14.10 -5.99 -27.53
C TYR A 593 14.41 -6.40 -28.98
N ASP A 594 15.68 -6.29 -29.38
CA ASP A 594 16.16 -6.31 -30.76
C ASP A 594 16.88 -7.59 -31.30
N PRO A 595 16.78 -8.80 -30.71
CA PRO A 595 17.18 -10.05 -31.36
C PRO A 595 16.52 -10.23 -32.75
N PRO A 596 17.30 -10.37 -33.84
CA PRO A 596 16.75 -10.38 -35.20
C PRO A 596 16.11 -11.72 -35.60
N SER A 597 16.31 -12.77 -34.81
CA SER A 597 15.64 -14.08 -34.92
C SER A 597 15.98 -14.94 -33.70
N GLN A 598 15.16 -15.93 -33.38
CA GLN A 598 15.47 -16.89 -32.31
C GLN A 598 16.82 -17.60 -32.55
N ALA A 599 17.16 -17.93 -33.80
CA ALA A 599 18.42 -18.59 -34.15
C ALA A 599 19.66 -17.71 -33.90
N ALA A 600 19.51 -16.38 -33.90
CA ALA A 600 20.56 -15.44 -33.50
C ALA A 600 20.66 -15.27 -31.97
N TRP A 601 19.70 -15.79 -31.22
CA TRP A 601 19.57 -15.65 -29.77
C TRP A 601 19.15 -16.98 -29.12
N MET A 602 20.09 -17.94 -29.18
CA MET A 602 20.08 -19.18 -28.42
C MET A 602 21.31 -19.18 -27.51
N GLN A 603 21.20 -19.62 -26.25
CA GLN A 603 22.38 -19.85 -25.42
C GLN A 603 23.13 -21.14 -25.79
N ALA A 604 22.38 -22.16 -26.21
CA ALA A 604 22.92 -23.44 -26.66
C ALA A 604 21.97 -24.07 -27.70
N PRO A 605 22.43 -25.06 -28.50
CA PRO A 605 21.54 -25.82 -29.38
C PRO A 605 20.37 -26.44 -28.60
N GLY A 606 19.15 -26.01 -28.92
CA GLY A 606 17.92 -26.44 -28.23
C GLY A 606 17.52 -25.63 -26.99
N VAL A 607 18.29 -24.62 -26.57
CA VAL A 607 17.97 -23.75 -25.42
C VAL A 607 17.80 -22.30 -25.87
N THR A 608 16.57 -21.79 -25.76
CA THR A 608 16.13 -20.50 -26.29
C THR A 608 16.56 -19.32 -25.42
N GLY A 609 17.01 -18.25 -26.08
CA GLY A 609 17.39 -16.99 -25.44
C GLY A 609 18.53 -17.10 -24.43
N TRP A 610 18.65 -16.06 -23.60
CA TRP A 610 19.61 -15.96 -22.49
C TRP A 610 18.90 -15.32 -21.29
N SER A 611 19.22 -15.80 -20.08
CA SER A 611 18.56 -15.35 -18.85
C SER A 611 18.95 -13.93 -18.40
N ALA A 612 18.10 -13.29 -17.61
CA ALA A 612 18.41 -12.04 -16.91
C ALA A 612 19.56 -12.22 -15.90
N LEU A 613 19.48 -13.29 -15.10
CA LEU A 613 20.52 -13.68 -14.14
C LEU A 613 20.94 -15.13 -14.41
N LYS A 614 22.26 -15.37 -14.47
CA LYS A 614 22.85 -16.72 -14.42
C LYS A 614 23.81 -16.83 -13.23
N VAL A 615 23.40 -17.54 -12.19
CA VAL A 615 24.29 -18.02 -11.13
C VAL A 615 24.94 -19.32 -11.60
N ALA A 616 26.27 -19.40 -11.52
CA ALA A 616 27.04 -20.51 -12.05
C ALA A 616 26.92 -21.78 -11.17
N ASP A 617 26.87 -22.94 -11.81
CA ASP A 617 26.57 -24.26 -11.20
C ASP A 617 27.56 -24.65 -10.07
N SER A 618 28.75 -24.05 -10.08
CA SER A 618 29.78 -24.18 -9.05
C SER A 618 29.46 -23.47 -7.72
N VAL A 619 28.56 -22.48 -7.73
CA VAL A 619 28.16 -21.71 -6.54
C VAL A 619 27.36 -22.61 -5.59
N LYS A 620 27.62 -22.50 -4.28
CA LYS A 620 27.00 -23.33 -3.22
C LYS A 620 26.28 -22.52 -2.16
N THR A 621 26.54 -21.21 -2.10
CA THR A 621 25.75 -20.24 -1.34
C THR A 621 25.53 -19.01 -2.19
N PHE A 622 24.27 -18.61 -2.33
CA PHE A 622 23.82 -17.39 -2.99
C PHE A 622 22.45 -17.04 -2.41
N LYS A 623 22.12 -15.75 -2.42
CA LYS A 623 20.82 -15.24 -2.02
C LYS A 623 20.29 -14.20 -3.00
N ALA A 624 18.97 -14.18 -3.18
CA ALA A 624 18.30 -13.04 -3.78
C ALA A 624 16.93 -12.77 -3.16
N TYR A 625 16.53 -11.52 -3.19
CA TYR A 625 15.21 -11.03 -2.82
C TYR A 625 14.71 -10.11 -3.94
N ALA A 626 13.43 -10.29 -4.33
CA ALA A 626 12.71 -9.37 -5.20
C ALA A 626 13.28 -9.25 -6.63
N LEU A 627 13.28 -10.33 -7.42
CA LEU A 627 13.83 -10.38 -8.78
C LEU A 627 12.78 -10.17 -9.88
N GLY A 628 12.80 -9.03 -10.57
CA GLY A 628 12.01 -8.76 -11.79
C GLY A 628 12.78 -9.00 -13.09
N SER A 629 12.13 -9.58 -14.11
CA SER A 629 12.64 -9.63 -15.50
C SER A 629 11.51 -9.53 -16.52
N TYR A 630 11.60 -8.55 -17.43
CA TYR A 630 10.54 -8.21 -18.38
C TYR A 630 10.95 -8.51 -19.83
N SER A 631 9.96 -8.68 -20.72
CA SER A 631 10.19 -9.00 -22.13
C SER A 631 9.31 -8.20 -23.09
N PHE A 632 9.96 -7.57 -24.07
CA PHE A 632 9.34 -6.72 -25.08
C PHE A 632 10.05 -6.85 -26.44
N PHE A 633 10.04 -8.05 -27.03
CA PHE A 633 10.71 -8.28 -28.32
C PHE A 633 9.93 -7.60 -29.45
N ASN A 634 10.44 -6.47 -29.94
CA ASN A 634 9.69 -5.53 -30.79
C ASN A 634 10.01 -5.64 -32.30
N GLN A 635 10.83 -6.61 -32.70
CA GLN A 635 11.25 -6.82 -34.09
C GLN A 635 10.17 -7.45 -35.00
N GLY A 636 8.96 -7.68 -34.50
CA GLY A 636 7.86 -8.30 -35.26
C GLY A 636 8.01 -9.81 -35.50
N VAL A 637 8.93 -10.47 -34.79
CA VAL A 637 9.15 -11.93 -34.80
C VAL A 637 9.05 -12.49 -33.39
N ASP A 638 8.53 -13.70 -33.23
CA ASP A 638 8.46 -14.34 -31.92
C ASP A 638 9.85 -14.80 -31.46
N ILE A 639 10.27 -14.28 -30.31
CA ILE A 639 11.54 -14.56 -29.64
C ILE A 639 11.23 -15.04 -28.23
N PHE A 640 11.84 -16.14 -27.80
CA PHE A 640 11.67 -16.69 -26.46
C PHE A 640 13.00 -16.77 -25.70
N ALA A 641 12.92 -16.56 -24.38
CA ALA A 641 13.92 -16.99 -23.42
C ALA A 641 13.38 -18.19 -22.62
N ALA A 642 14.17 -19.25 -22.46
CA ALA A 642 13.77 -20.45 -21.74
C ALA A 642 13.47 -20.18 -20.25
N ASN A 643 14.24 -19.29 -19.64
CA ASN A 643 14.10 -18.85 -18.25
C ASN A 643 14.44 -17.36 -18.13
N ALA A 644 13.81 -16.63 -17.20
CA ALA A 644 14.34 -15.34 -16.74
C ALA A 644 15.54 -15.51 -15.81
N PHE A 645 15.52 -16.50 -14.91
CA PHE A 645 16.58 -16.73 -13.93
C PHE A 645 17.12 -18.17 -14.04
N GLU A 646 18.43 -18.32 -13.91
CA GLU A 646 19.10 -19.62 -13.99
C GLU A 646 20.11 -19.77 -12.84
N VAL A 647 19.90 -20.75 -11.96
CA VAL A 647 20.72 -20.95 -10.75
C VAL A 647 21.01 -22.44 -10.49
N PRO A 648 21.96 -22.79 -9.60
CA PRO A 648 22.16 -24.18 -9.20
C PRO A 648 20.93 -24.71 -8.44
N ASP A 649 20.49 -25.92 -8.81
CA ASP A 649 19.55 -26.74 -8.02
C ASP A 649 20.12 -27.10 -6.63
N THR A 650 21.45 -27.22 -6.53
CA THR A 650 22.21 -27.47 -5.28
C THR A 650 22.28 -26.29 -4.30
N LEU A 651 21.51 -25.21 -4.51
CA LEU A 651 21.30 -24.17 -3.50
C LEU A 651 20.39 -24.67 -2.35
N ALA A 652 20.38 -23.96 -1.23
CA ALA A 652 19.48 -24.29 -0.13
C ALA A 652 18.03 -23.89 -0.49
N PRO A 653 16.99 -24.61 -0.02
CA PRO A 653 15.61 -24.16 -0.18
C PRO A 653 15.41 -22.76 0.41
N GLY A 654 14.69 -21.88 -0.30
CA GLY A 654 14.59 -20.47 0.06
C GLY A 654 15.94 -19.73 -0.06
N SER A 655 16.69 -19.97 -1.14
CA SER A 655 17.86 -19.13 -1.49
C SER A 655 17.46 -17.90 -2.29
N LEU A 656 16.48 -18.01 -3.18
CA LEU A 656 15.92 -16.89 -3.93
C LEU A 656 14.47 -16.71 -3.52
N HIS A 657 14.10 -15.50 -3.13
CA HIS A 657 12.75 -15.12 -2.75
C HIS A 657 12.17 -14.07 -3.72
N ASN A 658 10.87 -14.15 -3.95
CA ASN A 658 10.04 -13.20 -4.68
C ASN A 658 10.55 -12.89 -6.10
N MET A 659 10.28 -13.80 -7.04
CA MET A 659 10.64 -13.67 -8.45
C MET A 659 9.39 -13.35 -9.29
N THR A 660 9.52 -12.41 -10.23
CA THR A 660 8.46 -11.93 -11.13
C THR A 660 8.97 -11.88 -12.58
N THR A 661 8.17 -12.38 -13.52
CA THR A 661 8.34 -12.12 -14.97
C THR A 661 7.09 -11.51 -15.59
N ILE A 662 7.30 -10.62 -16.58
CA ILE A 662 6.23 -9.88 -17.27
C ILE A 662 6.52 -9.78 -18.76
N PHE A 663 5.47 -9.89 -19.58
CA PHE A 663 5.50 -9.63 -21.01
C PHE A 663 4.75 -8.32 -21.29
N LEU A 664 5.40 -7.37 -21.95
CA LEU A 664 4.91 -5.99 -22.08
C LEU A 664 4.21 -5.74 -23.42
N ASP A 665 3.15 -4.92 -23.40
CA ASP A 665 2.43 -4.37 -24.57
C ASP A 665 2.23 -5.36 -25.75
N PRO A 666 1.14 -6.15 -25.74
CA PRO A 666 0.91 -7.20 -26.73
C PRO A 666 0.71 -6.70 -28.17
N ASN A 667 0.51 -5.39 -28.35
CA ASN A 667 0.38 -4.79 -29.67
C ASN A 667 1.74 -4.71 -30.38
N LYS A 668 2.82 -4.41 -29.62
CA LYS A 668 4.17 -4.19 -30.15
C LYS A 668 5.15 -5.32 -29.81
N GLY A 669 5.06 -5.93 -28.64
CA GLY A 669 5.88 -7.08 -28.23
C GLY A 669 5.46 -8.40 -28.90
N LYS A 670 6.39 -9.37 -29.01
CA LYS A 670 6.18 -10.72 -29.58
C LYS A 670 6.95 -11.77 -28.77
N GLY A 671 6.58 -13.05 -28.84
CA GLY A 671 7.19 -14.13 -28.06
C GLY A 671 7.02 -14.00 -26.53
N GLY A 672 8.12 -14.02 -25.77
CA GLY A 672 8.17 -13.76 -24.32
C GLY A 672 9.16 -14.64 -23.53
N ILE A 673 8.85 -14.90 -22.25
CA ILE A 673 9.67 -15.72 -21.34
C ILE A 673 8.92 -17.03 -21.05
N SER A 674 9.56 -18.19 -21.20
CA SER A 674 8.90 -19.49 -21.03
C SER A 674 8.76 -19.95 -19.58
N ASN A 675 9.65 -19.52 -18.67
CA ASN A 675 9.65 -19.86 -17.25
C ASN A 675 10.25 -18.71 -16.41
N VAL A 676 9.81 -18.56 -15.16
CA VAL A 676 10.44 -17.64 -14.20
C VAL A 676 11.86 -18.10 -13.89
N ILE A 677 12.04 -19.33 -13.44
CA ILE A 677 13.34 -19.85 -13.00
C ILE A 677 13.48 -21.35 -13.24
N ASN A 678 14.58 -21.80 -13.85
CA ASN A 678 14.93 -23.23 -14.01
C ASN A 678 13.80 -24.18 -14.50
N GLY A 679 12.87 -23.73 -15.36
CA GLY A 679 11.71 -24.52 -15.79
C GLY A 679 10.47 -24.46 -14.86
N ILE A 680 10.45 -23.54 -13.90
CA ILE A 680 9.40 -23.32 -12.88
C ILE A 680 8.78 -21.93 -13.04
N GLY A 681 7.53 -21.77 -12.60
CA GLY A 681 6.72 -20.54 -12.68
C GLY A 681 5.86 -20.45 -13.95
N GLY A 682 6.29 -21.09 -15.05
CA GLY A 682 5.55 -21.08 -16.31
C GLY A 682 5.70 -19.79 -17.13
N PRO A 683 4.96 -19.68 -18.25
CA PRO A 683 5.25 -18.69 -19.28
C PRO A 683 4.65 -17.31 -18.98
N SER A 684 5.45 -16.28 -19.22
CA SER A 684 5.07 -14.87 -19.30
C SER A 684 5.20 -14.43 -20.76
N ILE A 685 4.08 -14.45 -21.48
CA ILE A 685 4.01 -14.32 -22.94
C ILE A 685 2.80 -13.48 -23.37
N ILE A 686 2.61 -13.27 -24.67
CA ILE A 686 1.47 -12.52 -25.24
C ILE A 686 0.07 -13.00 -24.80
N GLY A 687 -0.07 -14.26 -24.36
CA GLY A 687 -1.32 -14.83 -23.84
C GLY A 687 -1.68 -14.38 -22.42
N ASN A 688 -0.73 -13.78 -21.69
CA ASN A 688 -0.87 -13.22 -20.35
C ASN A 688 -0.06 -11.91 -20.23
N ALA A 689 -0.17 -11.06 -21.25
CA ALA A 689 0.52 -9.78 -21.30
C ALA A 689 0.11 -8.86 -20.14
N ASP A 690 1.08 -8.07 -19.66
CA ASP A 690 0.98 -7.12 -18.55
C ASP A 690 0.51 -7.75 -17.20
N ILE A 691 0.53 -9.08 -17.09
CA ILE A 691 0.21 -9.85 -15.86
C ILE A 691 1.50 -10.45 -15.26
N PRO A 692 1.82 -10.17 -13.97
CA PRO A 692 2.92 -10.82 -13.26
C PRO A 692 2.79 -12.34 -13.16
N VAL A 693 3.78 -13.06 -13.68
CA VAL A 693 4.00 -14.48 -13.42
C VAL A 693 5.06 -14.61 -12.34
N THR A 694 4.78 -15.34 -11.27
CA THR A 694 5.57 -15.27 -10.03
C THR A 694 6.02 -16.62 -9.47
N VAL A 695 7.10 -16.61 -8.70
CA VAL A 695 7.57 -17.71 -7.85
C VAL A 695 8.03 -17.12 -6.51
N THR A 696 7.45 -17.54 -5.40
CA THR A 696 7.80 -17.02 -4.06
C THR A 696 9.17 -17.52 -3.60
N ASP A 697 9.49 -18.81 -3.73
CA ASP A 697 10.77 -19.39 -3.28
C ASP A 697 11.43 -20.29 -4.32
N TYR A 698 12.76 -20.20 -4.46
CA TYR A 698 13.56 -21.12 -5.26
C TYR A 698 14.95 -21.42 -4.66
N PRO A 699 15.40 -22.69 -4.62
CA PRO A 699 14.56 -23.89 -4.68
C PRO A 699 13.42 -23.84 -3.67
N ALA A 700 12.26 -24.41 -3.99
CA ALA A 700 11.07 -24.28 -3.17
C ALA A 700 11.33 -24.75 -1.72
N VAL A 701 10.96 -23.93 -0.74
CA VAL A 701 10.97 -24.33 0.67
C VAL A 701 9.95 -25.46 0.83
N PRO A 702 10.31 -26.63 1.40
CA PRO A 702 9.34 -27.65 1.74
C PRO A 702 8.42 -27.11 2.83
N ASP A 703 7.18 -26.81 2.45
CA ASP A 703 6.14 -26.49 3.41
C ASP A 703 5.91 -27.70 4.32
N THR A 704 5.96 -27.43 5.62
CA THR A 704 5.85 -28.39 6.72
C THR A 704 4.99 -27.84 7.87
N VAL A 705 4.30 -26.72 7.64
CA VAL A 705 3.35 -26.14 8.59
C VAL A 705 2.06 -26.93 8.52
N ALA A 706 1.53 -27.35 9.67
CA ALA A 706 0.26 -28.06 9.71
C ALA A 706 -0.89 -27.04 9.82
N PRO A 707 -1.90 -27.06 8.94
CA PRO A 707 -2.95 -26.06 8.98
C PRO A 707 -3.77 -26.13 10.26
N THR A 708 -4.10 -24.95 10.77
CA THR A 708 -4.96 -24.76 11.94
C THR A 708 -6.36 -24.37 11.48
N VAL A 709 -7.37 -24.55 12.33
CA VAL A 709 -8.72 -24.02 12.09
C VAL A 709 -9.27 -23.35 13.34
N ALA A 710 -9.62 -22.06 13.20
CA ALA A 710 -10.44 -21.34 14.15
C ALA A 710 -11.92 -21.57 13.81
N ILE A 711 -12.74 -21.80 14.84
CA ILE A 711 -14.18 -22.00 14.70
C ILE A 711 -14.90 -20.90 15.50
N THR A 712 -15.76 -20.16 14.84
CA THR A 712 -16.67 -19.16 15.45
C THR A 712 -18.10 -19.45 15.03
N ASP A 713 -19.08 -18.80 15.64
CA ASP A 713 -20.47 -18.83 15.19
C ASP A 713 -21.12 -17.45 15.17
N ASN A 714 -22.31 -17.37 14.55
CA ASN A 714 -23.00 -16.11 14.27
C ASN A 714 -23.90 -15.61 15.41
N VAL A 715 -24.00 -16.30 16.56
CA VAL A 715 -24.95 -15.95 17.62
C VAL A 715 -24.25 -15.30 18.81
N ALA A 716 -24.17 -13.97 18.78
CA ALA A 716 -23.56 -13.16 19.84
C ALA A 716 -24.28 -13.23 21.22
N ALA A 717 -25.49 -13.81 21.28
CA ALA A 717 -26.18 -14.08 22.53
C ALA A 717 -25.62 -15.34 23.20
N ALA A 718 -25.51 -15.37 24.53
CA ALA A 718 -25.00 -16.52 25.28
C ALA A 718 -25.88 -17.80 25.21
N THR A 719 -27.01 -17.75 24.51
CA THR A 719 -27.90 -18.88 24.22
C THR A 719 -28.57 -18.66 22.86
N ALA A 720 -28.46 -19.63 21.94
CA ALA A 720 -29.14 -19.63 20.65
C ALA A 720 -30.58 -20.18 20.73
N THR A 721 -31.52 -19.54 20.01
CA THR A 721 -32.94 -19.94 19.98
C THR A 721 -33.37 -20.58 18.66
N GLY A 722 -32.42 -20.90 17.78
CA GLY A 722 -32.63 -21.44 16.43
C GLY A 722 -31.34 -22.00 15.84
N GLU A 723 -31.28 -22.10 14.51
CA GLU A 723 -30.07 -22.57 13.81
C GLU A 723 -28.86 -21.68 14.04
N VAL A 724 -27.69 -22.30 14.19
CA VAL A 724 -26.40 -21.63 14.44
C VAL A 724 -25.48 -21.89 13.26
N THR A 725 -25.00 -20.83 12.60
CA THR A 725 -24.04 -20.92 11.49
C THR A 725 -22.63 -20.77 12.03
N TYR A 726 -21.87 -21.86 11.98
CA TYR A 726 -20.45 -21.89 12.34
C TYR A 726 -19.60 -21.49 11.13
N THR A 727 -18.57 -20.68 11.38
CA THR A 727 -17.54 -20.29 10.41
C THR A 727 -16.22 -20.96 10.78
N PHE A 728 -15.55 -21.50 9.77
CA PHE A 728 -14.25 -22.17 9.87
C PHE A 728 -13.24 -21.32 9.08
N SER A 729 -12.27 -20.73 9.79
CA SER A 729 -11.15 -19.98 9.20
C SER A 729 -9.86 -20.78 9.36
N PHE A 730 -9.21 -21.10 8.26
CA PHE A 730 -7.93 -21.81 8.22
C PHE A 730 -6.75 -20.83 8.28
N SER A 731 -5.59 -21.27 8.79
CA SER A 731 -4.34 -20.47 8.73
C SER A 731 -3.82 -20.25 7.31
N GLU A 732 -4.25 -21.09 6.36
CA GLU A 732 -3.77 -21.12 4.97
C GLU A 732 -4.78 -21.81 4.04
N GLY A 733 -4.44 -21.95 2.76
CA GLY A 733 -5.30 -22.53 1.74
C GLY A 733 -5.38 -24.07 1.81
N VAL A 734 -6.50 -24.60 2.32
CA VAL A 734 -6.79 -26.05 2.39
C VAL A 734 -7.38 -26.61 1.09
N GLY A 735 -7.52 -25.77 0.05
CA GLY A 735 -8.09 -26.13 -1.24
C GLY A 735 -9.49 -26.73 -1.11
N THR A 736 -9.62 -28.01 -1.46
CA THR A 736 -10.86 -28.79 -1.34
C THR A 736 -10.75 -29.98 -0.37
N SER A 737 -9.69 -30.04 0.46
CA SER A 737 -9.46 -31.21 1.33
C SER A 737 -10.50 -31.30 2.46
N PHE A 738 -10.82 -30.17 3.10
CA PHE A 738 -11.80 -30.09 4.17
C PHE A 738 -13.24 -30.09 3.66
N ALA A 739 -14.08 -30.93 4.27
CA ALA A 739 -15.47 -31.18 3.92
C ALA A 739 -16.39 -31.22 5.16
N ALA A 740 -17.70 -31.31 4.91
CA ALA A 740 -18.70 -31.39 5.97
C ALA A 740 -18.50 -32.57 6.94
N ASP A 741 -17.88 -33.67 6.49
CA ASP A 741 -17.68 -34.89 7.29
C ASP A 741 -16.59 -34.76 8.35
N ASP A 742 -15.56 -33.94 8.12
CA ASP A 742 -14.45 -33.69 9.05
C ASP A 742 -14.88 -32.99 10.35
N ILE A 743 -16.01 -32.30 10.28
CA ILE A 743 -16.59 -31.55 11.39
C ILE A 743 -17.31 -32.53 12.32
N VAL A 744 -16.90 -32.57 13.59
CA VAL A 744 -17.63 -33.28 14.66
C VAL A 744 -18.61 -32.30 15.30
N VAL A 745 -19.90 -32.62 15.21
CA VAL A 745 -20.99 -31.86 15.84
C VAL A 745 -21.69 -32.73 16.88
N ALA A 746 -21.85 -32.20 18.09
CA ALA A 746 -22.72 -32.74 19.14
C ALA A 746 -23.73 -31.68 19.57
N GLY A 747 -24.89 -32.10 20.10
CA GLY A 747 -25.96 -31.20 20.55
C GLY A 747 -26.82 -30.57 19.45
N GLY A 748 -26.50 -30.80 18.18
CA GLY A 748 -27.28 -30.37 17.02
C GLY A 748 -27.06 -31.26 15.79
N THR A 749 -27.77 -30.98 14.70
CA THR A 749 -27.70 -31.72 13.43
C THR A 749 -26.98 -30.87 12.38
N LYS A 750 -26.07 -31.49 11.60
CA LYS A 750 -25.42 -30.83 10.45
C LYS A 750 -26.47 -30.45 9.40
N GLY A 751 -26.54 -29.17 9.06
CA GLY A 751 -27.31 -28.61 7.95
C GLY A 751 -26.40 -28.32 6.75
N THR A 752 -26.65 -27.20 6.07
CA THR A 752 -25.90 -26.78 4.87
C THR A 752 -24.44 -26.47 5.21
N PHE A 753 -23.51 -27.18 4.55
CA PHE A 753 -22.10 -26.82 4.48
C PHE A 753 -21.82 -26.01 3.22
N VAL A 754 -21.06 -24.91 3.34
CA VAL A 754 -20.63 -24.08 2.21
C VAL A 754 -19.12 -23.87 2.29
N ARG A 755 -18.39 -24.26 1.25
CA ARG A 755 -17.02 -23.76 1.06
C ARG A 755 -17.10 -22.35 0.48
N VAL A 756 -16.55 -21.38 1.20
CA VAL A 756 -16.56 -19.96 0.81
C VAL A 756 -15.37 -19.68 -0.11
N ASP A 757 -14.17 -20.13 0.29
CA ASP A 757 -12.95 -20.03 -0.50
C ASP A 757 -11.95 -21.15 -0.07
N ALA A 758 -10.64 -20.97 -0.29
CA ALA A 758 -9.61 -21.93 0.10
C ALA A 758 -9.25 -21.86 1.60
N SER A 759 -9.43 -20.71 2.26
CA SER A 759 -9.19 -20.45 3.68
C SER A 759 -10.48 -20.36 4.53
N HIS A 760 -11.67 -20.39 3.92
CA HIS A 760 -12.96 -20.29 4.63
C HIS A 760 -14.02 -21.31 4.22
N ALA A 761 -14.77 -21.80 5.22
CA ALA A 761 -16.00 -22.56 5.05
C ALA A 761 -17.01 -22.24 6.15
N THR A 762 -18.29 -22.59 5.95
CA THR A 762 -19.35 -22.49 6.97
C THR A 762 -20.16 -23.77 7.07
N LEU A 763 -20.77 -24.01 8.24
CA LEU A 763 -21.74 -25.08 8.49
C LEU A 763 -22.91 -24.54 9.30
N VAL A 764 -24.13 -24.62 8.77
CA VAL A 764 -25.35 -24.44 9.55
C VAL A 764 -25.55 -25.68 10.44
N VAL A 765 -25.84 -25.47 11.73
CA VAL A 765 -26.16 -26.53 12.70
C VAL A 765 -27.50 -26.23 13.36
N ALA A 766 -28.44 -27.15 13.22
CA ALA A 766 -29.77 -27.05 13.84
C ALA A 766 -29.78 -27.72 15.23
N PRO A 767 -29.98 -26.99 16.34
CA PRO A 767 -30.25 -27.61 17.64
C PRO A 767 -31.57 -28.39 17.63
N ALA A 768 -31.73 -29.35 18.55
CA ALA A 768 -32.98 -30.11 18.65
C ALA A 768 -34.13 -29.20 19.13
N VAL A 769 -35.29 -29.26 18.46
CA VAL A 769 -36.46 -28.42 18.76
C VAL A 769 -37.11 -28.74 20.11
N ASN A 770 -37.65 -27.72 20.79
CA ASN A 770 -38.24 -27.81 22.13
C ASN A 770 -37.30 -28.42 23.19
N SER A 771 -36.02 -28.04 23.17
CA SER A 771 -35.04 -28.48 24.18
C SER A 771 -33.97 -27.43 24.49
N THR A 772 -33.36 -27.57 25.67
CA THR A 772 -32.19 -26.81 26.10
C THR A 772 -30.93 -27.67 26.01
N GLY A 773 -29.80 -27.11 25.62
CA GLY A 773 -28.53 -27.84 25.60
C GLY A 773 -27.33 -26.98 25.22
N THR A 774 -26.33 -27.64 24.62
CA THR A 774 -25.13 -26.98 24.09
C THR A 774 -24.73 -27.67 22.80
N ILE A 775 -24.68 -26.91 21.70
CA ILE A 775 -24.04 -27.36 20.47
C ILE A 775 -22.53 -27.28 20.71
N ASN A 776 -21.81 -28.33 20.32
CA ASN A 776 -20.35 -28.39 20.41
C ASN A 776 -19.80 -28.81 19.03
N VAL A 777 -18.97 -27.96 18.44
CA VAL A 777 -18.41 -28.11 17.09
C VAL A 777 -16.89 -28.12 17.16
N SER A 778 -16.28 -29.13 16.57
CA SER A 778 -14.82 -29.31 16.54
C SER A 778 -14.36 -30.00 15.27
N VAL A 779 -13.08 -29.88 14.95
CA VAL A 779 -12.41 -30.61 13.86
C VAL A 779 -11.23 -31.37 14.45
N ALA A 780 -11.15 -32.67 14.22
CA ALA A 780 -10.07 -33.51 14.73
C ALA A 780 -8.75 -33.24 13.97
N ALA A 781 -7.61 -33.53 14.58
CA ALA A 781 -6.34 -33.53 13.85
C ALA A 781 -6.33 -34.66 12.79
N GLY A 782 -5.74 -34.41 11.63
CA GLY A 782 -5.55 -35.44 10.60
C GLY A 782 -6.73 -35.66 9.65
N THR A 783 -7.75 -34.80 9.65
CA THR A 783 -8.95 -34.95 8.78
C THR A 783 -8.77 -34.26 7.43
N PHE A 784 -8.12 -33.09 7.39
CA PHE A 784 -7.88 -32.31 6.18
C PHE A 784 -6.39 -31.92 6.03
N SER A 785 -6.01 -31.39 4.86
CA SER A 785 -4.64 -30.94 4.58
C SER A 785 -4.57 -29.62 3.82
N ASP A 786 -3.41 -28.99 3.84
CA ASP A 786 -3.03 -27.95 2.86
C ASP A 786 -2.77 -28.57 1.46
N ALA A 787 -2.22 -27.75 0.55
CA ALA A 787 -1.82 -28.15 -0.80
C ALA A 787 -0.44 -28.86 -0.89
N ALA A 788 0.42 -28.77 0.13
CA ALA A 788 1.67 -29.51 0.25
C ALA A 788 1.48 -30.93 0.81
N GLY A 789 0.35 -31.16 1.50
CA GLY A 789 -0.06 -32.41 2.11
C GLY A 789 0.14 -32.47 3.64
N ASN A 790 0.44 -31.36 4.33
CA ASN A 790 0.51 -31.41 5.80
C ASN A 790 -0.90 -31.49 6.37
N THR A 791 -1.11 -32.42 7.29
CA THR A 791 -2.43 -32.68 7.87
C THR A 791 -2.71 -31.76 9.04
N ASN A 792 -3.95 -31.29 9.16
CA ASN A 792 -4.35 -30.28 10.12
C ASN A 792 -4.13 -30.65 11.59
N THR A 793 -3.91 -29.64 12.43
CA THR A 793 -3.97 -29.75 13.89
C THR A 793 -5.42 -29.74 14.39
N VAL A 794 -5.65 -30.29 15.59
CA VAL A 794 -6.98 -30.29 16.24
C VAL A 794 -7.47 -28.87 16.52
N SER A 795 -8.75 -28.59 16.26
CA SER A 795 -9.34 -27.29 16.53
C SER A 795 -9.53 -27.02 18.03
N ALA A 796 -9.63 -25.74 18.40
CA ALA A 796 -10.42 -25.39 19.57
C ALA A 796 -11.89 -25.79 19.31
N ALA A 797 -12.60 -26.26 20.33
CA ALA A 797 -14.01 -26.63 20.20
C ALA A 797 -14.90 -25.40 20.46
N ALA A 798 -15.70 -25.01 19.47
CA ALA A 798 -16.70 -23.96 19.62
C ALA A 798 -17.92 -24.55 20.36
N GLN A 799 -18.38 -23.85 21.40
CA GLN A 799 -19.53 -24.27 22.20
C GLN A 799 -20.54 -23.14 22.26
N GLN A 800 -21.75 -23.40 21.80
CA GLN A 800 -22.87 -22.46 21.90
C GLN A 800 -24.03 -23.11 22.65
N ALA A 801 -24.43 -22.51 23.77
CA ALA A 801 -25.63 -22.96 24.48
C ALA A 801 -26.87 -22.70 23.63
N TYR A 802 -27.92 -23.49 23.80
CA TYR A 802 -29.18 -23.28 23.09
C TYR A 802 -30.39 -23.53 23.96
N ASP A 803 -31.48 -22.83 23.63
CA ASP A 803 -32.82 -23.04 24.17
C ASP A 803 -33.84 -22.83 23.04
N THR A 804 -34.38 -23.94 22.52
CA THR A 804 -35.46 -23.95 21.52
C THR A 804 -36.81 -24.24 22.15
N VAL A 805 -36.94 -24.18 23.48
CA VAL A 805 -38.22 -24.34 24.18
C VAL A 805 -39.07 -23.10 23.94
N VAL A 806 -40.12 -23.26 23.13
CA VAL A 806 -41.03 -22.16 22.78
C VAL A 806 -41.87 -21.78 23.99
N SER A 807 -41.34 -20.88 24.81
CA SER A 807 -42.08 -20.22 25.87
C SER A 807 -43.19 -19.34 25.26
N PRO A 808 -44.41 -19.32 25.82
CA PRO A 808 -45.45 -18.39 25.37
C PRO A 808 -44.97 -16.94 25.54
N PRO A 809 -45.38 -16.02 24.66
CA PRO A 809 -44.73 -14.72 24.51
C PRO A 809 -44.81 -13.88 25.81
N PRO A 810 -43.68 -13.34 26.29
CA PRO A 810 -43.67 -12.43 27.43
C PRO A 810 -44.26 -11.06 27.05
N PRO A 811 -44.83 -10.29 27.99
CA PRO A 811 -45.27 -8.91 27.76
C PRO A 811 -44.11 -7.98 27.34
N PRO A 812 -44.38 -6.89 26.61
CA PRO A 812 -43.35 -5.94 26.18
C PRO A 812 -42.64 -5.26 27.36
N SER A 813 -41.32 -5.09 27.23
CA SER A 813 -40.44 -4.58 28.28
C SER A 813 -40.75 -3.13 28.68
N GLY A 814 -41.28 -2.94 29.90
CA GLY A 814 -41.44 -1.63 30.53
C GLY A 814 -42.69 -1.50 31.39
N SER A 815 -43.74 -2.27 31.08
CA SER A 815 -45.00 -2.27 31.82
C SER A 815 -45.00 -3.26 32.97
N VAL A 816 -45.64 -2.90 34.09
CA VAL A 816 -45.89 -3.82 35.23
C VAL A 816 -47.26 -4.48 35.09
N ILE A 817 -48.25 -3.75 34.54
CA ILE A 817 -49.62 -4.24 34.26
C ILE A 817 -50.20 -3.49 33.05
N THR A 818 -50.80 -4.18 32.07
CA THR A 818 -51.51 -3.56 30.93
C THR A 818 -52.94 -4.04 30.70
N PHE A 819 -53.43 -5.06 31.43
CA PHE A 819 -54.79 -5.64 31.32
C PHE A 819 -55.12 -6.39 30.00
N ASP A 820 -54.31 -6.22 28.95
CA ASP A 820 -54.36 -6.99 27.71
C ASP A 820 -53.75 -8.40 27.80
N GLU A 821 -53.13 -8.76 28.93
CA GLU A 821 -52.39 -10.01 29.07
C GLU A 821 -53.28 -11.24 28.81
N ALA A 822 -52.71 -12.30 28.22
CA ALA A 822 -53.44 -13.50 27.82
C ALA A 822 -54.15 -14.22 28.99
N THR A 823 -53.66 -14.00 30.22
CA THR A 823 -54.40 -14.25 31.47
C THR A 823 -54.65 -12.89 32.14
N PRO A 824 -55.89 -12.35 32.11
CA PRO A 824 -56.15 -11.00 32.63
C PRO A 824 -55.86 -10.85 34.13
N PRO A 825 -55.39 -9.67 34.59
CA PRO A 825 -55.16 -9.40 36.01
C PRO A 825 -56.42 -9.58 36.87
N THR A 826 -56.25 -10.12 38.08
CA THR A 826 -57.32 -10.21 39.07
C THR A 826 -57.45 -8.87 39.82
N LEU A 827 -58.61 -8.22 39.67
CA LEU A 827 -58.99 -7.00 40.37
C LEU A 827 -59.77 -7.34 41.65
N THR A 828 -59.33 -6.83 42.80
CA THR A 828 -60.01 -7.01 44.09
C THR A 828 -60.43 -5.65 44.65
N GLY A 829 -61.74 -5.38 44.64
CA GLY A 829 -62.31 -4.14 45.18
C GLY A 829 -62.50 -4.20 46.70
N PHE A 830 -62.32 -3.06 47.37
CA PHE A 830 -62.56 -2.92 48.81
C PHE A 830 -63.19 -1.55 49.14
N GLY A 831 -63.78 -1.43 50.34
CA GLY A 831 -64.46 -0.20 50.80
C GLY A 831 -65.73 0.18 50.03
N GLY A 832 -66.19 -0.65 49.08
CA GLY A 832 -67.35 -0.36 48.21
C GLY A 832 -66.99 0.03 46.77
N ALA A 833 -65.70 -0.01 46.39
CA ALA A 833 -65.30 0.02 44.98
C ALA A 833 -65.58 -1.33 44.31
N ASN A 834 -66.16 -1.31 43.12
CA ASN A 834 -66.49 -2.49 42.32
C ASN A 834 -65.71 -2.46 40.99
N PRO A 835 -64.60 -3.21 40.87
CA PRO A 835 -63.76 -3.19 39.68
C PRO A 835 -64.05 -4.36 38.72
N THR A 836 -63.88 -4.11 37.42
CA THR A 836 -64.05 -5.08 36.33
C THR A 836 -63.06 -4.79 35.20
N ILE A 837 -62.56 -5.81 34.52
CA ILE A 837 -61.84 -5.61 33.25
C ILE A 837 -62.86 -5.53 32.12
N VAL A 838 -62.77 -4.49 31.30
CA VAL A 838 -63.64 -4.22 30.16
C VAL A 838 -62.79 -3.83 28.94
N VAL A 839 -63.40 -3.80 27.76
CA VAL A 839 -62.79 -3.18 26.56
C VAL A 839 -62.75 -1.67 26.75
N ASP A 840 -61.66 -0.99 26.35
CA ASP A 840 -61.53 0.47 26.41
C ASP A 840 -62.66 1.14 25.61
N PRO A 841 -63.52 1.97 26.23
CA PRO A 841 -64.60 2.65 25.52
C PRO A 841 -64.12 3.54 24.35
N ALA A 842 -62.83 3.90 24.31
CA ALA A 842 -62.22 4.65 23.22
C ALA A 842 -61.43 3.77 22.21
N ASN A 843 -61.18 2.49 22.50
CA ASN A 843 -60.41 1.60 21.63
C ASN A 843 -60.85 0.13 21.77
N ALA A 844 -61.57 -0.38 20.77
CA ALA A 844 -62.10 -1.75 20.76
C ALA A 844 -61.03 -2.86 20.78
N ALA A 845 -59.75 -2.54 20.58
CA ALA A 845 -58.62 -3.48 20.62
C ALA A 845 -57.86 -3.50 21.96
N ASN A 846 -58.21 -2.61 22.91
CA ASN A 846 -57.53 -2.43 24.21
C ASN A 846 -58.43 -2.89 25.36
N LYS A 847 -57.87 -3.41 26.45
CA LYS A 847 -58.59 -3.71 27.70
C LYS A 847 -58.11 -2.82 28.84
N VAL A 848 -59.03 -2.47 29.74
CA VAL A 848 -58.78 -1.56 30.85
C VAL A 848 -59.52 -2.00 32.12
N ALA A 849 -58.96 -1.66 33.28
CA ALA A 849 -59.63 -1.85 34.55
C ALA A 849 -60.62 -0.71 34.80
N GLN A 850 -61.92 -0.98 34.61
CA GLN A 850 -63.00 -0.13 35.08
C GLN A 850 -63.12 -0.24 36.61
N VAL A 851 -63.33 0.87 37.31
CA VAL A 851 -63.55 0.92 38.76
C VAL A 851 -64.76 1.79 39.07
N VAL A 852 -65.85 1.18 39.54
CA VAL A 852 -67.05 1.91 39.97
C VAL A 852 -66.98 2.18 41.48
N LYS A 853 -66.79 3.43 41.88
CA LYS A 853 -66.85 3.86 43.28
C LYS A 853 -68.31 4.14 43.64
N GLY A 854 -69.01 3.09 44.08
CA GLY A 854 -70.47 3.07 44.28
C GLY A 854 -70.99 4.15 45.22
N VAL A 855 -72.29 4.47 45.12
CA VAL A 855 -72.95 5.42 46.03
C VAL A 855 -72.85 4.92 47.46
N GLY A 856 -72.22 5.70 48.35
CA GLY A 856 -71.96 5.30 49.73
C GLY A 856 -70.77 4.35 49.93
N ALA A 857 -69.92 4.16 48.91
CA ALA A 857 -68.59 3.58 49.12
C ALA A 857 -67.75 4.51 50.01
N ALA A 858 -66.89 3.96 50.86
CA ALA A 858 -66.11 4.73 51.82
C ALA A 858 -65.12 5.70 51.15
N LEU A 859 -64.81 6.79 51.84
CA LEU A 859 -63.73 7.74 51.47
C LEU A 859 -62.36 7.12 51.14
N TRP A 860 -62.07 5.91 51.63
CA TRP A 860 -60.85 5.14 51.35
C TRP A 860 -61.07 3.93 50.42
N ALA A 861 -62.21 3.84 49.71
CA ALA A 861 -62.49 2.76 48.77
C ALA A 861 -61.48 2.71 47.62
N GLY A 862 -61.09 1.50 47.21
CA GLY A 862 -60.02 1.29 46.24
C GLY A 862 -60.00 -0.12 45.67
N THR A 863 -59.01 -0.39 44.82
CA THR A 863 -58.86 -1.66 44.09
C THR A 863 -57.41 -2.12 44.15
N THR A 864 -57.18 -3.33 44.67
CA THR A 864 -55.91 -4.05 44.53
C THR A 864 -55.88 -4.72 43.16
N VAL A 865 -54.76 -4.60 42.46
CA VAL A 865 -54.50 -5.29 41.19
C VAL A 865 -53.48 -6.40 41.43
N SER A 866 -53.71 -7.58 40.85
CA SER A 866 -52.82 -8.73 40.99
C SER A 866 -52.68 -9.54 39.71
N THR A 867 -51.45 -9.91 39.37
CA THR A 867 -51.08 -10.77 38.24
C THR A 867 -50.46 -12.10 38.69
N LEU A 868 -50.20 -12.25 39.99
CA LEU A 868 -49.64 -13.42 40.65
C LEU A 868 -50.52 -13.86 41.83
N PRO A 869 -50.36 -15.10 42.36
CA PRO A 869 -51.06 -15.56 43.55
C PRO A 869 -50.88 -14.66 44.79
N ASN A 870 -51.73 -14.86 45.81
CA ASN A 870 -51.70 -14.10 47.08
C ASN A 870 -51.88 -12.58 46.91
N THR A 871 -52.67 -12.13 45.93
CA THR A 871 -52.89 -10.71 45.58
C THR A 871 -51.63 -9.94 45.17
N ALA A 872 -50.62 -10.64 44.65
CA ALA A 872 -49.34 -10.06 44.26
C ALA A 872 -49.28 -9.64 42.78
N VAL A 873 -48.29 -8.82 42.47
CA VAL A 873 -47.79 -8.50 41.12
C VAL A 873 -46.29 -8.82 41.05
N GLN A 874 -45.70 -8.74 39.86
CA GLN A 874 -44.25 -8.85 39.73
C GLN A 874 -43.54 -7.78 40.59
N THR A 875 -42.40 -8.14 41.20
CA THR A 875 -41.70 -7.25 42.13
C THR A 875 -41.28 -5.94 41.46
N ILE A 876 -41.70 -4.82 42.05
CA ILE A 876 -41.47 -3.47 41.55
C ILE A 876 -40.06 -3.04 41.96
N ALA A 877 -39.16 -2.96 40.98
CA ALA A 877 -37.74 -2.68 41.17
C ALA A 877 -37.44 -1.20 41.46
N PHE A 878 -37.96 -0.69 42.58
CA PHE A 878 -37.62 0.63 43.09
C PHE A 878 -36.12 0.75 43.41
N GLY A 879 -35.55 1.92 43.18
CA GLY A 879 -34.14 2.21 43.45
C GLY A 879 -33.87 3.71 43.57
N ALA A 880 -32.64 4.09 43.92
CA ALA A 880 -32.26 5.48 44.18
C ALA A 880 -32.49 6.44 42.99
N THR A 881 -32.57 5.91 41.77
CA THR A 881 -32.91 6.64 40.53
C THR A 881 -34.22 6.18 39.89
N LYS A 882 -35.02 5.32 40.55
CA LYS A 882 -36.33 4.81 40.09
C LYS A 882 -37.33 4.75 41.26
N THR A 883 -37.99 5.86 41.57
CA THR A 883 -39.00 5.98 42.65
C THR A 883 -40.42 6.23 42.14
N MET A 884 -40.61 6.33 40.82
CA MET A 884 -41.87 6.76 40.21
C MET A 884 -42.61 5.61 39.53
N LEU A 885 -43.93 5.54 39.70
CA LEU A 885 -44.82 4.74 38.84
C LEU A 885 -45.65 5.67 37.97
N LYS A 886 -45.89 5.32 36.71
CA LYS A 886 -46.79 6.05 35.80
C LYS A 886 -47.98 5.17 35.48
N ALA A 887 -49.18 5.73 35.46
CA ALA A 887 -50.40 5.01 35.08
C ALA A 887 -51.28 5.85 34.15
N ARG A 888 -51.89 5.23 33.14
CA ARG A 888 -52.92 5.85 32.31
C ARG A 888 -54.26 5.73 33.06
N VAL A 889 -54.97 6.85 33.24
CA VAL A 889 -56.24 6.87 33.98
C VAL A 889 -57.30 7.70 33.27
N TRP A 890 -58.57 7.36 33.48
CA TRP A 890 -59.71 8.15 33.05
C TRP A 890 -60.57 8.50 34.25
N SER A 891 -60.96 9.76 34.35
CA SER A 891 -61.82 10.29 35.42
C SER A 891 -62.95 11.13 34.83
N PRO A 892 -64.18 11.06 35.37
CA PRO A 892 -65.24 11.99 35.01
C PRO A 892 -64.97 13.42 35.52
N ASP A 893 -64.08 13.60 36.49
CA ASP A 893 -63.72 14.90 37.09
C ASP A 893 -62.20 15.16 37.08
N ALA A 894 -61.83 16.41 36.80
CA ALA A 894 -60.50 16.94 37.06
C ALA A 894 -60.41 17.47 38.50
N GLY A 895 -59.20 17.53 39.07
CA GLY A 895 -58.92 18.06 40.40
C GLY A 895 -59.13 17.08 41.55
N ILE A 896 -59.45 15.81 41.29
CA ILE A 896 -59.62 14.81 42.35
C ILE A 896 -58.29 14.13 42.71
N PRO A 897 -58.05 13.78 43.99
CA PRO A 897 -56.88 13.02 44.40
C PRO A 897 -57.03 11.54 44.01
N VAL A 898 -56.03 11.00 43.33
CA VAL A 898 -55.85 9.57 43.14
C VAL A 898 -54.66 9.14 44.00
N ARG A 899 -54.87 8.15 44.87
CA ARG A 899 -53.79 7.57 45.70
C ARG A 899 -53.33 6.26 45.10
N LEU A 900 -52.02 6.00 45.15
CA LEU A 900 -51.41 4.71 44.81
C LEU A 900 -50.60 4.19 46.00
N LYS A 901 -50.88 2.95 46.40
CA LYS A 901 -50.19 2.21 47.46
C LYS A 901 -49.40 1.06 46.86
N VAL A 902 -48.16 0.90 47.30
CA VAL A 902 -47.34 -0.30 47.07
C VAL A 902 -47.03 -0.96 48.41
N GLU A 903 -47.04 -2.29 48.45
CA GLU A 903 -46.79 -3.06 49.67
C GLU A 903 -46.12 -4.40 49.38
N ASN A 904 -45.58 -5.04 50.42
CA ASN A 904 -45.14 -6.43 50.38
C ASN A 904 -46.37 -7.34 50.55
N ALA A 905 -46.66 -8.20 49.57
CA ALA A 905 -47.78 -9.13 49.58
C ALA A 905 -47.76 -10.10 50.77
N ALA A 906 -46.59 -10.37 51.36
CA ALA A 906 -46.41 -11.23 52.53
C ALA A 906 -46.35 -10.46 53.86
N ASP A 907 -46.16 -9.13 53.85
CA ASP A 907 -46.07 -8.29 55.04
C ASP A 907 -46.65 -6.87 54.75
N PRO A 908 -47.95 -6.63 55.01
CA PRO A 908 -48.57 -5.34 54.73
C PRO A 908 -48.07 -4.19 55.62
N THR A 909 -47.20 -4.44 56.61
CA THR A 909 -46.53 -3.37 57.35
C THR A 909 -45.42 -2.70 56.52
N GLN A 910 -44.83 -3.44 55.57
CA GLN A 910 -43.90 -2.92 54.57
C GLN A 910 -44.70 -2.30 53.41
N SER A 911 -45.05 -1.02 53.52
CA SER A 911 -45.78 -0.30 52.47
C SER A 911 -45.31 1.13 52.27
N GLY A 912 -45.65 1.71 51.12
CA GLY A 912 -45.44 3.11 50.75
C GLY A 912 -46.65 3.63 49.97
N GLU A 913 -46.98 4.90 50.15
CA GLU A 913 -48.17 5.53 49.54
C GLU A 913 -47.81 6.91 49.00
N THR A 914 -48.34 7.27 47.83
CA THR A 914 -48.22 8.61 47.24
C THR A 914 -49.49 8.98 46.47
N GLU A 915 -49.65 10.25 46.13
CA GLU A 915 -50.87 10.81 45.53
C GLU A 915 -50.55 11.65 44.29
N ALA A 916 -51.43 11.59 43.30
CA ALA A 916 -51.42 12.43 42.12
C ALA A 916 -52.86 12.94 41.86
N THR A 917 -52.99 14.17 41.38
CA THR A 917 -54.30 14.80 41.14
C THR A 917 -54.67 14.73 39.67
N THR A 918 -55.92 14.39 39.33
CA THR A 918 -56.39 14.43 37.93
C THR A 918 -56.36 15.85 37.37
N THR A 919 -56.03 16.00 36.10
CA THR A 919 -56.08 17.27 35.36
C THR A 919 -57.13 17.26 34.25
N VAL A 920 -57.65 16.09 33.87
CA VAL A 920 -58.62 15.91 32.78
C VAL A 920 -59.95 15.37 33.31
N ALA A 921 -61.05 15.99 32.85
CA ALA A 921 -62.41 15.56 33.13
C ALA A 921 -63.02 14.91 31.87
N GLY A 922 -63.58 13.72 32.00
CA GLY A 922 -64.20 12.96 30.91
C GLY A 922 -63.22 12.37 29.89
N GLY A 923 -61.91 12.38 30.18
CA GLY A 923 -60.86 11.98 29.24
C GLY A 923 -59.75 11.15 29.88
N TRP A 924 -58.96 10.49 29.02
CA TRP A 924 -57.78 9.73 29.43
C TRP A 924 -56.58 10.68 29.63
N GLU A 925 -55.89 10.57 30.77
CA GLU A 925 -54.61 11.22 31.06
C GLU A 925 -53.59 10.20 31.59
N ALA A 926 -52.36 10.64 31.88
CA ALA A 926 -51.34 9.78 32.48
C ALA A 926 -50.74 10.42 33.73
N LEU A 927 -51.08 9.88 34.90
CA LEU A 927 -50.60 10.34 36.20
C LEU A 927 -49.25 9.69 36.56
N THR A 928 -48.38 10.47 37.21
CA THR A 928 -47.10 9.99 37.74
C THR A 928 -47.12 10.07 39.26
N PHE A 929 -46.91 8.91 39.89
CA PHE A 929 -46.94 8.67 41.33
C PHE A 929 -45.49 8.56 41.84
N ASP A 930 -45.04 9.54 42.61
CA ASP A 930 -43.65 9.64 43.07
C ASP A 930 -43.51 9.17 44.52
N PHE A 931 -43.02 7.94 44.72
CA PHE A 931 -42.86 7.38 46.07
C PHE A 931 -41.68 7.99 46.85
N ALA A 932 -40.88 8.87 46.26
CA ALA A 932 -39.99 9.77 47.01
C ALA A 932 -40.75 10.93 47.69
N LYS A 933 -42.03 11.12 47.36
CA LYS A 933 -42.96 12.07 47.99
C LYS A 933 -44.13 11.30 48.59
N GLN A 934 -43.96 10.81 49.82
CA GLN A 934 -44.99 10.04 50.50
C GLN A 934 -46.24 10.87 50.83
N ALA A 935 -47.41 10.23 50.78
CA ALA A 935 -48.68 10.84 51.13
C ALA A 935 -48.70 11.29 52.60
N PRO A 936 -49.43 12.37 52.97
CA PRO A 936 -49.46 12.86 54.34
C PRO A 936 -49.87 11.79 55.35
N GLY A 937 -49.04 11.59 56.38
CA GLY A 937 -49.26 10.61 57.45
C GLY A 937 -48.81 9.17 57.14
N THR A 938 -48.19 8.90 56.00
CA THR A 938 -47.70 7.56 55.62
C THR A 938 -46.18 7.41 55.73
N ALA A 939 -45.68 6.18 55.61
CA ALA A 939 -44.25 5.89 55.64
C ALA A 939 -43.55 6.27 54.32
N ALA A 940 -42.32 6.77 54.41
CA ALA A 940 -41.47 7.00 53.24
C ALA A 940 -41.01 5.68 52.61
N LEU A 941 -40.76 5.68 51.29
CA LEU A 941 -40.27 4.53 50.54
C LEU A 941 -38.94 4.01 51.11
N ASN A 942 -38.88 2.71 51.42
CA ASN A 942 -37.68 2.05 51.90
C ASN A 942 -37.16 1.05 50.86
N LEU A 943 -36.06 1.37 50.20
CA LEU A 943 -35.46 0.55 49.14
C LEU A 943 -34.94 -0.83 49.60
N ALA A 944 -34.95 -1.11 50.90
CA ALA A 944 -34.66 -2.44 51.45
C ALA A 944 -35.90 -3.36 51.53
N PHE A 945 -37.11 -2.87 51.25
CA PHE A 945 -38.35 -3.66 51.28
C PHE A 945 -38.71 -4.20 49.88
N THR A 946 -39.32 -5.39 49.84
CA THR A 946 -39.86 -5.99 48.61
C THR A 946 -41.27 -5.48 48.36
N TYR A 947 -41.43 -4.62 47.35
CA TYR A 947 -42.75 -4.14 46.93
C TYR A 947 -43.26 -4.99 45.76
N ASN A 948 -44.31 -5.78 45.99
CA ASN A 948 -44.85 -6.75 45.02
C ASN A 948 -46.38 -6.89 45.10
N LYS A 949 -47.07 -5.85 45.56
CA LYS A 949 -48.53 -5.70 45.54
C LYS A 949 -48.87 -4.22 45.39
N VAL A 950 -49.93 -3.91 44.65
CA VAL A 950 -50.34 -2.52 44.35
C VAL A 950 -51.85 -2.33 44.49
N SER A 951 -52.25 -1.19 45.07
CA SER A 951 -53.66 -0.78 45.18
C SER A 951 -53.84 0.69 44.79
N ILE A 952 -54.87 0.97 43.99
CA ILE A 952 -55.25 2.32 43.55
C ILE A 952 -56.56 2.77 44.22
N PHE A 953 -56.68 4.06 44.48
CA PHE A 953 -57.85 4.67 45.13
C PHE A 953 -58.23 5.94 44.36
N PHE A 954 -59.41 5.97 43.76
CA PHE A 954 -59.92 7.15 43.05
C PHE A 954 -60.72 8.06 43.99
N ASP A 955 -60.55 9.37 43.85
CA ASP A 955 -61.20 10.41 44.67
C ASP A 955 -60.99 10.18 46.18
N PHE A 956 -59.72 9.94 46.57
CA PHE A 956 -59.36 9.52 47.92
C PHE A 956 -59.64 10.62 48.96
N GLY A 957 -60.36 10.28 50.02
CA GLY A 957 -60.88 11.23 51.02
C GLY A 957 -62.32 11.69 50.77
N THR A 958 -62.89 11.42 49.59
CA THR A 958 -64.29 11.72 49.23
C THR A 958 -65.13 10.45 49.25
N ASP A 959 -66.33 10.48 49.85
CA ASP A 959 -67.26 9.35 49.80
C ASP A 959 -67.75 9.08 48.36
N GLY A 960 -68.03 7.81 48.06
CA GLY A 960 -68.42 7.35 46.73
C GLY A 960 -69.76 7.92 46.27
N THR A 961 -69.77 8.50 45.07
CA THR A 961 -70.94 9.13 44.44
C THR A 961 -71.53 8.32 43.27
N GLY A 962 -71.09 7.07 43.09
CA GLY A 962 -71.52 6.20 41.98
C GLY A 962 -70.73 6.40 40.69
N LYS A 963 -69.58 7.08 40.75
CA LYS A 963 -68.75 7.43 39.59
C LYS A 963 -67.88 6.25 39.12
N THR A 964 -67.65 6.21 37.82
CA THR A 964 -66.83 5.21 37.14
C THR A 964 -65.50 5.83 36.72
N TYR A 965 -64.40 5.17 37.05
CA TYR A 965 -63.04 5.53 36.66
C TYR A 965 -62.44 4.38 35.82
N TYR A 966 -61.35 4.64 35.12
CA TYR A 966 -60.59 3.58 34.45
C TYR A 966 -59.09 3.69 34.74
N LEU A 967 -58.41 2.56 34.78
CA LEU A 967 -56.96 2.39 34.95
C LEU A 967 -56.41 1.51 33.82
N ASP A 968 -55.23 1.87 33.31
CA ASP A 968 -54.51 1.22 32.23
C ASP A 968 -52.99 1.48 32.37
N ASN A 969 -52.15 0.64 31.78
CA ASN A 969 -50.70 0.81 31.58
C ASN A 969 -49.94 1.37 32.82
N LEU A 970 -49.81 0.54 33.86
CA LEU A 970 -49.05 0.84 35.08
C LEU A 970 -47.57 0.44 34.92
N ASN A 971 -46.68 1.42 34.83
CA ASN A 971 -45.29 1.24 34.38
C ASN A 971 -44.29 1.87 35.38
N LEU A 972 -43.07 1.32 35.48
CA LEU A 972 -42.00 1.84 36.35
C LEU A 972 -41.17 2.93 35.64
N ALA A 973 -41.01 4.09 36.27
CA ALA A 973 -40.40 5.28 35.67
C ALA A 973 -39.13 5.77 36.43
N PRO A 974 -38.20 6.45 35.73
CA PRO A 974 -37.05 7.11 36.36
C PRO A 974 -37.48 8.24 37.32
N THR A 975 -36.67 8.48 38.34
CA THR A 975 -36.88 9.57 39.31
C THR A 975 -36.56 10.91 38.67
N GLY A 976 -37.51 11.84 38.73
CA GLY A 976 -37.39 13.17 38.13
C GLY A 976 -38.34 13.45 36.97
N ALA A 977 -39.20 12.49 36.59
CA ALA A 977 -40.24 12.66 35.58
C ALA A 977 -41.43 13.53 36.08
N VAL A 978 -41.17 14.81 36.35
CA VAL A 978 -42.21 15.85 36.59
C VAL A 978 -42.62 16.50 35.27
N THR A 979 -43.93 16.59 35.03
CA THR A 979 -44.52 17.13 33.79
C THR A 979 -45.07 18.54 33.97
N PRO A 980 -44.56 19.54 33.23
CA PRO A 980 -45.31 20.73 32.82
C PRO A 980 -46.10 20.49 31.51
N PRO A 981 -47.05 21.36 31.15
CA PRO A 981 -47.98 21.14 30.03
C PRO A 981 -47.52 21.86 28.71
N PRO A 982 -48.38 22.03 27.69
CA PRO A 982 -48.21 21.43 26.36
C PRO A 982 -47.61 22.37 25.29
N PRO A 983 -47.33 21.88 24.06
CA PRO A 983 -46.61 20.65 23.73
C PRO A 983 -45.24 21.00 23.06
N PRO A 984 -44.11 20.44 23.51
CA PRO A 984 -42.83 20.63 22.83
C PRO A 984 -42.71 19.77 21.56
N ALA A 985 -42.06 20.35 20.55
CA ALA A 985 -41.73 19.86 19.21
C ALA A 985 -41.64 18.33 18.98
N ALA A 986 -42.04 17.94 17.77
CA ALA A 986 -42.02 16.61 17.19
C ALA A 986 -40.82 15.71 17.57
N SER A 987 -41.10 14.40 17.67
CA SER A 987 -40.11 13.36 17.38
C SER A 987 -39.33 13.74 16.12
N TRP A 988 -38.00 13.72 16.19
CA TRP A 988 -37.17 14.01 15.02
C TRP A 988 -37.55 13.02 13.92
N GLN A 989 -38.15 13.53 12.84
CA GLN A 989 -38.69 12.70 11.77
C GLN A 989 -38.62 13.40 10.42
N ILE A 990 -38.38 12.63 9.37
CA ILE A 990 -38.38 13.07 7.97
C ILE A 990 -39.13 12.02 7.16
N THR A 991 -40.38 12.33 6.81
CA THR A 991 -41.34 11.45 6.11
C THR A 991 -41.66 11.96 4.69
N PHE A 992 -40.97 13.03 4.25
CA PHE A 992 -41.11 13.75 2.97
C PHE A 992 -42.50 14.31 2.59
N ASP A 993 -43.58 13.86 3.24
CA ASP A 993 -44.98 14.20 2.98
C ASP A 993 -45.46 15.56 3.52
N ASP A 994 -44.73 16.20 4.44
CA ASP A 994 -45.15 17.49 4.98
C ASP A 994 -44.94 18.61 3.94
N ALA A 995 -46.03 18.97 3.25
CA ALA A 995 -46.07 20.05 2.27
C ALA A 995 -45.73 21.45 2.82
N ALA A 996 -45.64 21.63 4.14
CA ALA A 996 -45.12 22.86 4.76
C ALA A 996 -43.58 22.89 4.83
N VAL A 997 -42.90 21.75 4.67
CA VAL A 997 -41.44 21.61 4.70
C VAL A 997 -40.89 21.59 3.27
N GLN A 998 -39.74 22.24 3.07
CA GLN A 998 -39.00 22.17 1.81
C GLN A 998 -37.83 21.21 1.98
N TYR A 999 -38.05 19.95 1.57
CA TYR A 999 -37.03 18.91 1.56
C TYR A 999 -36.07 19.10 0.37
N ALA A 1000 -34.79 19.26 0.65
CA ALA A 1000 -33.74 19.34 -0.35
C ALA A 1000 -32.75 18.19 -0.17
N LEU A 1001 -32.51 17.47 -1.26
CA LEU A 1001 -31.53 16.39 -1.36
C LEU A 1001 -30.29 16.95 -2.08
N THR A 1002 -29.10 16.75 -1.49
CA THR A 1002 -27.82 17.22 -2.05
C THR A 1002 -26.86 16.05 -2.21
N ASP A 1003 -26.58 15.69 -3.45
CA ASP A 1003 -25.76 14.53 -3.80
C ASP A 1003 -24.26 14.82 -3.78
N PHE A 1004 -23.45 13.76 -3.59
CA PHE A 1004 -21.99 13.82 -3.58
C PHE A 1004 -21.36 12.54 -4.15
N GLY A 1005 -20.11 12.67 -4.62
CA GLY A 1005 -19.39 11.65 -5.40
C GLY A 1005 -19.23 12.05 -6.87
N LEU A 1006 -18.16 11.59 -7.52
CA LEU A 1006 -17.96 11.69 -8.96
C LEU A 1006 -18.96 10.78 -9.67
N TYR A 1007 -19.55 11.27 -10.76
CA TYR A 1007 -20.68 10.63 -11.45
C TYR A 1007 -21.80 10.25 -10.45
N GLY A 1008 -21.99 11.08 -9.42
CA GLY A 1008 -22.74 10.76 -8.21
C GLY A 1008 -24.23 10.48 -8.42
N ALA A 1009 -24.89 10.13 -7.32
CA ALA A 1009 -26.32 9.84 -7.35
C ALA A 1009 -27.16 11.06 -7.76
N ALA A 1010 -28.39 10.81 -8.21
CA ALA A 1010 -29.41 11.83 -8.39
C ALA A 1010 -30.53 11.63 -7.35
N GLY A 1011 -30.52 12.48 -6.33
CA GLY A 1011 -31.53 12.55 -5.27
C GLY A 1011 -32.72 13.41 -5.68
N ALA A 1012 -33.94 12.87 -5.58
CA ALA A 1012 -35.17 13.63 -5.80
C ALA A 1012 -36.30 13.15 -4.87
N VAL A 1013 -37.13 14.07 -4.38
CA VAL A 1013 -38.41 13.68 -3.76
C VAL A 1013 -39.36 13.23 -4.86
N ALA A 1014 -39.94 12.04 -4.73
CA ALA A 1014 -40.77 11.39 -5.74
C ALA A 1014 -41.92 10.60 -5.09
N PRO A 1015 -43.00 10.27 -5.83
CA PRO A 1015 -44.07 9.40 -5.29
C PRO A 1015 -43.56 8.02 -4.86
N ASP A 1016 -44.18 7.43 -3.83
CA ASP A 1016 -43.86 6.08 -3.33
C ASP A 1016 -43.94 5.02 -4.47
N PRO A 1017 -42.89 4.22 -4.73
CA PRO A 1017 -42.91 3.14 -5.72
C PRO A 1017 -43.96 2.06 -5.48
N ALA A 1018 -44.45 1.87 -4.24
CA ALA A 1018 -45.55 0.97 -3.90
C ALA A 1018 -46.94 1.53 -4.28
N GLY A 1019 -47.03 2.84 -4.56
CA GLY A 1019 -48.24 3.55 -4.93
C GLY A 1019 -49.01 4.10 -3.71
N GLY A 1020 -49.50 5.34 -3.85
CA GLY A 1020 -50.23 6.05 -2.80
C GLY A 1020 -50.34 7.54 -3.11
N SER A 1021 -50.67 8.34 -2.10
CA SER A 1021 -50.52 9.80 -2.13
C SER A 1021 -49.15 10.28 -1.63
N ASN A 1022 -48.38 9.39 -1.01
CA ASN A 1022 -47.16 9.71 -0.29
C ASN A 1022 -45.97 9.92 -1.23
N THR A 1023 -44.99 10.66 -0.73
CA THR A 1023 -43.74 11.02 -1.39
C THR A 1023 -42.57 10.61 -0.52
N VAL A 1024 -41.47 10.21 -1.15
CA VAL A 1024 -40.30 9.59 -0.52
C VAL A 1024 -39.03 10.13 -1.18
N ALA A 1025 -37.87 9.96 -0.54
CA ALA A 1025 -36.59 10.26 -1.20
C ALA A 1025 -36.20 9.12 -2.15
N LYS A 1026 -36.10 9.44 -3.44
CA LYS A 1026 -35.52 8.56 -4.47
C LYS A 1026 -34.03 8.89 -4.63
N VAL A 1027 -33.19 7.86 -4.66
CA VAL A 1027 -31.75 7.94 -4.98
C VAL A 1027 -31.46 7.06 -6.18
N PHE A 1028 -31.06 7.67 -7.29
CA PHE A 1028 -30.65 6.94 -8.50
C PHE A 1028 -29.13 6.96 -8.64
N LYS A 1029 -28.47 5.81 -8.64
CA LYS A 1029 -27.04 5.67 -8.99
C LYS A 1029 -26.92 5.11 -10.41
N THR A 1030 -26.10 5.72 -11.26
CA THR A 1030 -25.81 5.19 -12.61
C THR A 1030 -24.66 4.20 -12.58
N THR A 1031 -24.54 3.41 -13.62
CA THR A 1031 -23.32 2.67 -13.94
C THR A 1031 -22.15 3.65 -13.98
N GLY A 1032 -21.09 3.39 -13.21
CA GLY A 1032 -19.96 4.32 -13.02
C GLY A 1032 -20.03 5.23 -11.79
N SER A 1033 -21.19 5.41 -11.13
CA SER A 1033 -21.27 6.16 -9.86
C SER A 1033 -20.40 5.51 -8.79
N GLU A 1034 -19.71 6.30 -7.98
CA GLU A 1034 -18.90 5.77 -6.88
C GLU A 1034 -19.78 5.13 -5.78
N GLN A 1035 -19.33 3.99 -5.25
CA GLN A 1035 -20.03 3.31 -4.13
C GLN A 1035 -20.03 4.16 -2.86
N TRP A 1036 -18.97 4.94 -2.60
CA TRP A 1036 -18.94 5.93 -1.53
C TRP A 1036 -19.79 7.19 -1.78
N GLY A 1037 -20.29 7.39 -3.00
CA GLY A 1037 -21.24 8.47 -3.32
C GLY A 1037 -22.61 8.26 -2.66
N GLY A 1038 -23.33 9.34 -2.39
CA GLY A 1038 -24.58 9.31 -1.64
C GLY A 1038 -25.32 10.64 -1.66
N THR A 1039 -26.34 10.76 -0.80
CA THR A 1039 -27.26 11.90 -0.78
C THR A 1039 -27.40 12.44 0.64
N THR A 1040 -27.26 13.74 0.81
CA THR A 1040 -27.53 14.45 2.07
C THR A 1040 -28.98 14.95 2.10
N VAL A 1041 -29.67 14.70 3.20
CA VAL A 1041 -31.03 15.18 3.45
C VAL A 1041 -30.97 16.51 4.20
N SER A 1042 -31.78 17.49 3.77
CA SER A 1042 -31.86 18.79 4.43
C SER A 1042 -33.27 19.40 4.38
N THR A 1043 -33.59 20.16 5.42
CA THR A 1043 -34.83 20.93 5.59
C THR A 1043 -34.56 22.40 5.97
N GLY A 1044 -33.29 22.82 5.88
CA GLY A 1044 -32.80 24.13 6.29
C GLY A 1044 -31.48 24.50 5.63
N SER A 1045 -30.95 25.69 5.96
CA SER A 1045 -29.68 26.18 5.41
C SER A 1045 -28.48 25.31 5.81
N ASN A 1046 -27.36 25.45 5.08
CA ASN A 1046 -26.12 24.67 5.28
C ASN A 1046 -26.33 23.13 5.24
N GLN A 1047 -27.29 22.66 4.44
CA GLN A 1047 -27.70 21.25 4.36
C GLN A 1047 -28.11 20.66 5.73
N SER A 1048 -28.69 21.47 6.62
CA SER A 1048 -29.10 21.03 7.96
C SER A 1048 -30.52 20.46 8.00
N VAL A 1049 -30.76 19.68 9.06
CA VAL A 1049 -32.05 19.19 9.53
C VAL A 1049 -32.25 19.63 10.98
N ALA A 1050 -33.39 19.30 11.59
CA ALA A 1050 -33.54 19.42 13.05
C ALA A 1050 -32.45 18.62 13.79
N THR A 1051 -32.08 19.03 15.01
CA THR A 1051 -31.06 18.32 15.80
C THR A 1051 -31.54 16.94 16.20
N ILE A 1052 -30.70 15.92 16.00
CA ILE A 1052 -30.93 14.56 16.48
C ILE A 1052 -30.51 14.49 17.95
N SER A 1053 -31.46 14.17 18.83
CA SER A 1053 -31.29 14.25 20.29
C SER A 1053 -30.68 12.98 20.89
N PHE A 1054 -29.53 12.54 20.37
CA PHE A 1054 -28.82 11.36 20.86
C PHE A 1054 -28.53 11.43 22.36
N THR A 1055 -28.75 10.31 23.07
CA THR A 1055 -28.41 10.15 24.49
C THR A 1055 -27.67 8.84 24.72
N SER A 1056 -27.05 8.65 25.89
CA SER A 1056 -26.37 7.39 26.25
C SER A 1056 -27.31 6.19 26.43
N MET A 1057 -28.63 6.38 26.26
CA MET A 1057 -29.64 5.33 26.20
C MET A 1057 -30.42 5.33 24.87
N SER A 1058 -30.22 6.36 24.03
CA SER A 1058 -31.03 6.68 22.85
C SER A 1058 -30.10 6.95 21.66
N THR A 1059 -29.61 5.87 21.06
CA THR A 1059 -28.51 5.88 20.08
C THR A 1059 -28.96 5.57 18.64
N LYS A 1060 -30.28 5.41 18.42
CA LYS A 1060 -30.83 4.77 17.22
C LYS A 1060 -31.61 5.72 16.32
N VAL A 1061 -31.45 5.52 15.01
CA VAL A 1061 -32.31 6.11 13.97
C VAL A 1061 -32.86 4.96 13.13
N THR A 1062 -34.17 4.91 12.92
CA THR A 1062 -34.79 4.04 11.93
C THR A 1062 -34.98 4.78 10.62
N MET A 1063 -34.99 4.05 9.50
CA MET A 1063 -35.32 4.56 8.18
C MET A 1063 -35.97 3.44 7.37
N ARG A 1064 -37.12 3.71 6.74
CA ARG A 1064 -37.68 2.80 5.75
C ARG A 1064 -36.86 2.85 4.47
N VAL A 1065 -36.59 1.69 3.88
CA VAL A 1065 -35.82 1.52 2.65
C VAL A 1065 -36.57 0.61 1.69
N TYR A 1066 -36.61 0.99 0.42
CA TYR A 1066 -36.98 0.13 -0.70
C TYR A 1066 -35.73 -0.06 -1.57
N SER A 1067 -35.24 -1.31 -1.63
CA SER A 1067 -34.06 -1.68 -2.41
C SER A 1067 -34.42 -2.65 -3.53
N PRO A 1068 -33.82 -2.53 -4.73
CA PRO A 1068 -33.95 -3.52 -5.80
C PRO A 1068 -33.14 -4.80 -5.53
N THR A 1069 -32.41 -4.89 -4.41
CA THR A 1069 -31.57 -6.04 -4.04
C THR A 1069 -31.45 -6.19 -2.51
N ALA A 1070 -31.60 -7.42 -2.01
CA ALA A 1070 -31.32 -7.77 -0.62
C ALA A 1070 -29.81 -7.92 -0.36
N GLY A 1071 -29.38 -7.71 0.87
CA GLY A 1071 -27.97 -7.79 1.28
C GLY A 1071 -27.11 -6.61 0.82
N ILE A 1072 -27.72 -5.46 0.45
CA ILE A 1072 -26.94 -4.23 0.21
C ILE A 1072 -26.57 -3.57 1.53
N ARG A 1073 -25.35 -3.02 1.62
CA ARG A 1073 -24.98 -2.14 2.72
C ARG A 1073 -25.58 -0.76 2.48
N VAL A 1074 -26.24 -0.22 3.51
CA VAL A 1074 -26.63 1.18 3.59
C VAL A 1074 -25.82 1.80 4.72
N ARG A 1075 -25.01 2.84 4.45
CA ARG A 1075 -24.40 3.66 5.51
C ARG A 1075 -25.32 4.83 5.83
N MET A 1076 -25.40 5.20 7.11
CA MET A 1076 -25.91 6.50 7.55
C MET A 1076 -24.80 7.24 8.30
N LYS A 1077 -24.55 8.49 7.90
CA LYS A 1077 -23.65 9.42 8.57
C LYS A 1077 -24.48 10.55 9.18
N VAL A 1078 -24.18 10.87 10.44
CA VAL A 1078 -24.70 12.04 11.14
C VAL A 1078 -23.55 12.99 11.44
N GLU A 1079 -23.74 14.28 11.24
CA GLU A 1079 -22.69 15.28 11.45
C GLU A 1079 -23.22 16.62 11.98
N ASN A 1080 -22.32 17.48 12.41
CA ASN A 1080 -22.62 18.87 12.72
C ASN A 1080 -22.52 19.74 11.45
N ALA A 1081 -23.62 20.37 11.04
CA ALA A 1081 -23.68 21.20 9.83
C ALA A 1081 -22.78 22.45 9.86
N GLY A 1082 -22.23 22.82 11.02
CA GLY A 1082 -21.24 23.89 11.19
C GLY A 1082 -19.79 23.39 11.38
N ASN A 1083 -19.57 22.10 11.59
CA ASN A 1083 -18.24 21.49 11.76
C ASN A 1083 -18.26 20.00 11.37
N PRO A 1084 -17.93 19.63 10.11
CA PRO A 1084 -17.96 18.23 9.66
C PRO A 1084 -16.91 17.34 10.37
N GLY A 1085 -15.95 17.91 11.09
CA GLY A 1085 -15.07 17.16 12.00
C GLY A 1085 -15.79 16.53 13.18
N ILE A 1086 -17.00 17.02 13.52
CA ILE A 1086 -17.94 16.37 14.43
C ILE A 1086 -18.90 15.53 13.58
N ASN A 1087 -18.65 14.23 13.52
CA ASN A 1087 -19.50 13.26 12.82
C ASN A 1087 -19.51 11.90 13.52
N CYS A 1088 -20.43 11.03 13.11
CA CYS A 1088 -20.53 9.62 13.51
C CYS A 1088 -21.19 8.85 12.35
N GLU A 1089 -20.81 7.59 12.14
CA GLU A 1089 -21.40 6.76 11.07
C GLU A 1089 -21.47 5.28 11.42
N THR A 1090 -22.53 4.63 10.93
CA THR A 1090 -22.91 3.24 11.19
C THR A 1090 -23.63 2.68 9.96
N ASP A 1091 -23.66 1.35 9.80
CA ASP A 1091 -24.33 0.69 8.68
C ASP A 1091 -25.54 -0.13 9.12
N ALA A 1092 -26.47 -0.32 8.19
CA ALA A 1092 -27.49 -1.36 8.23
C ALA A 1092 -27.49 -2.10 6.88
N PHE A 1093 -28.09 -3.30 6.84
CA PHE A 1093 -28.16 -4.14 5.65
C PHE A 1093 -29.60 -4.45 5.29
N THR A 1094 -29.94 -4.41 4.00
CA THR A 1094 -31.27 -4.83 3.54
C THR A 1094 -31.43 -6.34 3.65
N MET A 1095 -32.61 -6.79 4.07
CA MET A 1095 -33.00 -8.20 4.11
C MET A 1095 -33.99 -8.55 2.98
N THR A 1096 -34.58 -7.54 2.34
CA THR A 1096 -35.62 -7.68 1.32
C THR A 1096 -35.20 -7.09 -0.04
N SER A 1097 -35.96 -7.44 -1.08
CA SER A 1097 -35.68 -7.04 -2.47
C SER A 1097 -36.99 -6.77 -3.18
N GLY A 1098 -37.17 -5.55 -3.70
CA GLY A 1098 -38.43 -5.11 -4.30
C GLY A 1098 -39.57 -4.91 -3.31
N ALA A 1099 -39.26 -4.61 -2.05
CA ALA A 1099 -40.21 -4.35 -0.98
C ALA A 1099 -39.71 -3.23 -0.05
N TRP A 1100 -40.62 -2.66 0.75
CA TRP A 1100 -40.29 -1.75 1.85
C TRP A 1100 -39.92 -2.55 3.10
N GLU A 1101 -38.78 -2.22 3.73
CA GLU A 1101 -38.37 -2.69 5.04
C GLU A 1101 -37.89 -1.51 5.92
N THR A 1102 -37.81 -1.71 7.24
CA THR A 1102 -37.29 -0.69 8.17
C THR A 1102 -35.89 -1.09 8.65
N LEU A 1103 -34.88 -0.33 8.23
CA LEU A 1103 -33.52 -0.47 8.74
C LEU A 1103 -33.35 0.31 10.04
N THR A 1104 -32.55 -0.22 10.97
CA THR A 1104 -32.18 0.44 12.22
C THR A 1104 -30.69 0.71 12.24
N PHE A 1105 -30.32 1.97 12.38
CA PHE A 1105 -28.95 2.45 12.46
C PHE A 1105 -28.64 2.75 13.93
N ASP A 1106 -27.86 1.88 14.57
CA ASP A 1106 -27.37 2.11 15.94
C ASP A 1106 -26.03 2.84 15.88
N PHE A 1107 -26.00 4.07 16.38
CA PHE A 1107 -24.79 4.87 16.53
C PHE A 1107 -24.12 4.63 17.90
N GLY A 1108 -24.66 3.75 18.74
CA GLY A 1108 -24.05 3.31 19.99
C GLY A 1108 -23.29 1.98 19.86
N ASP A 1109 -23.43 1.28 18.73
CA ASP A 1109 -22.79 0.00 18.48
C ASP A 1109 -21.34 0.19 18.01
N SER A 1110 -20.39 -0.03 18.91
CA SER A 1110 -18.97 0.04 18.61
C SER A 1110 -18.47 -1.01 17.61
N SER A 1111 -19.28 -2.02 17.24
CA SER A 1111 -18.90 -3.05 16.26
C SER A 1111 -19.06 -2.63 14.80
N THR A 1112 -19.85 -1.59 14.51
CA THR A 1112 -20.11 -1.09 13.14
C THR A 1112 -19.35 0.20 12.80
N HIS A 1113 -18.72 0.85 13.79
CA HIS A 1113 -17.94 2.08 13.63
C HIS A 1113 -16.56 1.84 12.99
N TYR A 1114 -16.53 1.33 11.76
CA TYR A 1114 -15.30 1.03 11.01
C TYR A 1114 -15.44 1.34 9.52
N ILE A 1115 -14.30 1.45 8.83
CA ILE A 1115 -14.26 1.53 7.35
C ILE A 1115 -14.67 0.16 6.76
N PRO A 1116 -15.50 0.11 5.69
CA PRO A 1116 -15.83 -1.16 5.03
C PRO A 1116 -14.60 -1.83 4.41
N ASN A 1117 -14.50 -3.15 4.60
CA ASN A 1117 -13.49 -3.99 3.96
C ASN A 1117 -14.17 -5.04 3.05
N GLY A 1118 -14.94 -4.56 2.07
CA GLY A 1118 -15.85 -5.38 1.26
C GLY A 1118 -17.32 -5.26 1.68
N PRO A 1119 -18.24 -6.00 1.02
CA PRO A 1119 -19.68 -5.71 1.07
C PRO A 1119 -20.27 -5.79 2.47
N THR A 1120 -19.95 -6.82 3.25
CA THR A 1120 -20.51 -7.09 4.60
C THR A 1120 -19.49 -7.00 5.74
N THR A 1121 -18.22 -6.73 5.43
CA THR A 1121 -17.06 -6.83 6.32
C THR A 1121 -16.47 -5.47 6.68
N TYR A 1122 -15.70 -5.40 7.77
CA TYR A 1122 -15.13 -4.16 8.30
C TYR A 1122 -13.61 -4.27 8.51
N ASP A 1123 -12.91 -3.15 8.34
CA ASP A 1123 -11.52 -3.00 8.74
C ASP A 1123 -11.46 -2.54 10.21
N ILE A 1124 -11.34 -3.50 11.12
CA ILE A 1124 -11.29 -3.24 12.57
C ILE A 1124 -10.05 -2.45 13.01
N ALA A 1125 -9.03 -2.30 12.16
CA ALA A 1125 -7.87 -1.44 12.41
C ALA A 1125 -8.11 0.03 12.02
N LYS A 1126 -9.23 0.34 11.35
CA LYS A 1126 -9.62 1.70 10.92
C LYS A 1126 -11.01 2.08 11.47
N PRO A 1127 -11.13 2.39 12.78
CA PRO A 1127 -12.38 2.86 13.36
C PRO A 1127 -12.81 4.22 12.79
N THR A 1128 -14.12 4.40 12.62
CA THR A 1128 -14.74 5.71 12.36
C THR A 1128 -15.02 6.43 13.67
N ALA A 1129 -15.48 7.69 13.59
CA ALA A 1129 -15.82 8.46 14.77
C ALA A 1129 -17.04 7.85 15.48
N ALA A 1130 -16.86 7.42 16.73
CA ALA A 1130 -17.93 6.91 17.59
C ALA A 1130 -18.83 8.04 18.12
N LEU A 1131 -20.08 7.71 18.46
CA LEU A 1131 -21.06 8.69 18.96
C LEU A 1131 -20.61 9.31 20.28
N ASN A 1132 -20.51 10.65 20.30
CA ASN A 1132 -20.33 11.42 21.51
C ASN A 1132 -21.58 12.26 21.77
N VAL A 1133 -22.39 11.84 22.73
CA VAL A 1133 -23.70 12.44 23.07
C VAL A 1133 -23.61 13.87 23.66
N ALA A 1134 -22.41 14.41 23.87
CA ALA A 1134 -22.20 15.83 24.16
C ALA A 1134 -22.12 16.72 22.89
N ASN A 1135 -22.03 16.12 21.69
CA ASN A 1135 -21.99 16.82 20.42
C ASN A 1135 -23.39 17.01 19.81
N THR A 1136 -23.59 18.15 19.14
CA THR A 1136 -24.80 18.41 18.35
C THR A 1136 -24.68 17.78 16.96
N TYR A 1137 -25.59 16.87 16.60
CA TYR A 1137 -25.71 16.30 15.26
C TYR A 1137 -26.99 16.82 14.57
N ASN A 1138 -26.86 17.43 13.40
CA ASN A 1138 -27.95 18.15 12.73
C ASN A 1138 -27.84 18.19 11.19
N LYS A 1139 -27.13 17.23 10.60
CA LYS A 1139 -27.07 16.94 9.15
C LYS A 1139 -26.96 15.42 8.98
N VAL A 1140 -27.62 14.87 7.95
CA VAL A 1140 -27.72 13.42 7.70
C VAL A 1140 -27.41 13.10 6.25
N SER A 1141 -26.53 12.14 6.02
CA SER A 1141 -26.19 11.63 4.69
C SER A 1141 -26.41 10.11 4.62
N VAL A 1142 -27.00 9.65 3.53
CA VAL A 1142 -27.36 8.24 3.28
C VAL A 1142 -26.62 7.72 2.05
N PHE A 1143 -26.08 6.50 2.14
CA PHE A 1143 -25.20 5.91 1.14
C PHE A 1143 -25.65 4.49 0.81
N PHE A 1144 -26.16 4.25 -0.41
CA PHE A 1144 -26.59 2.92 -0.86
C PHE A 1144 -25.46 2.17 -1.58
N ASP A 1145 -25.35 0.87 -1.34
CA ASP A 1145 -24.26 0.00 -1.81
C ASP A 1145 -22.86 0.52 -1.43
N PHE A 1146 -22.77 1.08 -0.22
CA PHE A 1146 -21.51 1.56 0.35
C PHE A 1146 -20.53 0.38 0.54
N GLY A 1147 -19.26 0.55 0.18
CA GLY A 1147 -18.25 -0.49 0.43
C GLY A 1147 -18.37 -1.79 -0.38
N ARG A 1148 -19.07 -1.81 -1.52
CA ARG A 1148 -19.24 -3.00 -2.40
C ARG A 1148 -17.97 -3.39 -3.19
N GLY A 1149 -16.83 -3.43 -2.50
CA GLY A 1149 -15.51 -3.75 -3.04
C GLY A 1149 -14.40 -3.23 -2.12
N ASN A 1150 -13.16 -3.36 -2.59
CA ASN A 1150 -11.96 -2.92 -1.89
C ASN A 1150 -12.02 -1.43 -1.49
N GLY A 1151 -12.23 -1.16 -0.20
CA GLY A 1151 -12.33 0.20 0.35
C GLY A 1151 -13.51 1.06 -0.14
N GLY A 1152 -14.46 0.52 -0.91
CA GLY A 1152 -15.63 1.27 -1.42
C GLY A 1152 -15.37 2.22 -2.61
N TYR A 1153 -14.23 2.09 -3.29
CA TYR A 1153 -13.88 2.88 -4.48
C TYR A 1153 -14.27 2.23 -5.82
N ALA A 1154 -14.85 1.03 -5.80
CA ALA A 1154 -15.34 0.41 -7.02
C ALA A 1154 -16.57 1.21 -7.56
N PRO A 1155 -16.67 1.41 -8.89
CA PRO A 1155 -17.86 2.01 -9.47
C PRO A 1155 -19.06 1.05 -9.42
N MET A 1156 -20.26 1.60 -9.43
CA MET A 1156 -21.50 0.87 -9.62
C MET A 1156 -21.49 0.12 -10.96
N ALA A 1157 -21.70 -1.19 -10.92
CA ALA A 1157 -21.65 -2.08 -12.09
C ALA A 1157 -22.93 -2.04 -12.96
N SER A 1158 -23.98 -1.35 -12.49
CA SER A 1158 -25.28 -1.24 -13.13
C SER A 1158 -26.02 -0.02 -12.58
N ASP A 1159 -26.89 0.58 -13.39
CA ASP A 1159 -27.88 1.57 -12.95
C ASP A 1159 -28.81 0.96 -11.88
N GLN A 1160 -29.00 1.65 -10.76
CA GLN A 1160 -29.85 1.20 -9.64
C GLN A 1160 -30.67 2.35 -9.06
N THR A 1161 -31.90 2.07 -8.64
CA THR A 1161 -32.78 3.02 -7.97
C THR A 1161 -33.14 2.51 -6.59
N TYR A 1162 -32.82 3.29 -5.56
CA TYR A 1162 -33.23 3.07 -4.18
C TYR A 1162 -34.26 4.13 -3.79
N TYR A 1163 -35.10 3.81 -2.80
CA TYR A 1163 -35.94 4.81 -2.15
C TYR A 1163 -35.81 4.69 -0.64
N PHE A 1164 -35.96 5.79 0.07
CA PHE A 1164 -36.02 5.81 1.52
C PHE A 1164 -37.02 6.85 2.05
N ASP A 1165 -37.52 6.57 3.24
CA ASP A 1165 -38.63 7.27 3.87
C ASP A 1165 -38.59 7.08 5.40
N ASP A 1166 -39.47 7.74 6.14
CA ASP A 1166 -39.66 7.59 7.58
C ASP A 1166 -38.34 7.53 8.38
N LEU A 1167 -37.42 8.47 8.12
CA LEU A 1167 -36.28 8.64 9.04
C LEU A 1167 -36.87 9.09 10.38
N SER A 1168 -36.59 8.36 11.45
CA SER A 1168 -37.15 8.66 12.78
C SER A 1168 -36.15 8.33 13.88
N PHE A 1169 -36.03 9.22 14.86
CA PHE A 1169 -35.18 9.00 16.02
C PHE A 1169 -35.87 8.09 17.04
N VAL A 1170 -35.20 7.01 17.44
CA VAL A 1170 -35.73 6.02 18.38
C VAL A 1170 -35.07 6.23 19.75
N SER A 1171 -35.92 6.59 20.72
CA SER A 1171 -35.57 6.96 22.10
C SER A 1171 -35.25 5.78 23.00
#